data_AF-A0A6F8T209-F1
#
_entry.id   AF-A0A6F8T209-F1
#
_cell.length_a   1.000
_cell.length_b   1.000
_cell.length_c   1.000
_cell.angle_alpha   90.00
_cell.angle_beta   90.00
_cell.angle_gamma   90.00
#
_symmetry.space_group_name_H-M   'P 1'
#
loop_
_entity.id
_entity.type
_entity.pdbx_description
1 polymer ?
#
loop_
_entity_poly.entity_id
_entity_poly.type
_entity_poly.pdbx_seq_one_letter_code
_entity_poly.pdbx_strand_id
1 'polypeptide(L)'
;MKSLVPWICFVVASASQQTFADDYFNAYRLGNYNKAAEPLLSKTGKNAIADYYLGRLFLYGYGQLKNNDLAMRYFVKSAEKGYLPAVQLMAKYSLFRDKNSEQAIRWFKQAASMGDVNAQLFMAAAYLYGIGVKPNADIARRFYIDAAKNGNATAQFALAENFINSRHSSNNRLGLIWLKKSANNGNPRAQTMLGRLSIEGNLVEKDKVEGIELLTKAASQNYTPAMVALGDAALVENNPEEAVNWYKKAAGLHNLSAYLHLANAYLQDKSPIYDAHSGFLWTLKAAQEGLTKAKSELANLYQKGIGVSADPVLAKQWSDLAIEDAKKKPQISSLAQAALWLSNDLTDKLEETSYQMDGIFSPWKNPAVLRNNTYNQAPQLEVITRQQIFKPQFELIQPNGIPINNYYDALGTKNADLPANQWSYPNYRLNPQIEALEKVTSSVVARTNLPAPYKDANYYLDHDFSNASLMDIWTQGWQQQVNYMSVFNQMYFKAILGDSKSQFEIGQMFQFGLGVAQNDEAAIAFYQNAAEQQHLAAQYNLGILYLERAQDEKDYQTALNWLTVGAFKGNKRCQYVLARILNEGKVGPDGKEYIKPNHEQALSMLYLSAANNYGPAEYELGEHLARELNSGLSVDVKKHKRALVRQLYQGAAANGVAQALLPLAFYNAMDGDKQRQANAFTVAEEQAQAGDDKAALLLGLLYDRGIGVPSDPAKAMYWYQQSGQNPVSQFILGTYTTEGRGISKDREKGIELLQLAAEAKFSYADFNLAALKQQEQQDFLPNLIKAYSLGNSHAGIVLADYYLSENNDPEHSDTNKMMQAKQIYEGLAEKGDQYAQLKLAYMLEKGLGAAPDPTAAQRWYTASAEQGNPVAQYLLGQFYQLGLVGQPDYTLAKEWYNKSASQLSKASVALGFIYETVEDNYADALKAYEQAAAKGDVLGEYNLALMYEYGKGVPVDYTKAKSLFIEAANKGVDEAMNQLGGMYFYGLGEERNEQQALAWYKKAAALGNGNALYSLGLLSETGVATKLDFPDALKYYQQASDQGNEKAMLALARMYHYGLGVEKDNKMSASIYQKLANRQNAYAQYQLGTYYLEGTTGESLPEKAKQLLKEASENGSPQARQILQRLEAQNQDRVSFIEPVMMNRVRALSGKPADLIYLDALNEWNRGDEVLSRMILHRLVTQYPNFVPAKRVYQKLIEAKRLSNYS
;
A
#
# COMPACT_ATOMS: atom_id res chain seq x y z
N MET A 1 -25.54 56.56 -76.01
CA MET A 1 -25.80 56.80 -74.56
C MET A 1 -24.72 56.03 -73.83
N LYS A 2 -23.83 56.65 -73.03
CA LYS A 2 -24.04 57.26 -71.69
C LYS A 2 -24.68 56.25 -70.72
N SER A 3 -24.17 55.92 -69.52
CA SER A 3 -22.88 56.11 -68.78
C SER A 3 -23.08 55.47 -67.38
N LEU A 4 -22.12 55.03 -66.56
CA LEU A 4 -20.64 55.07 -66.43
C LEU A 4 -20.07 53.60 -66.32
N VAL A 5 -18.79 53.20 -66.30
CA VAL A 5 -17.43 53.76 -66.00
C VAL A 5 -17.04 53.79 -64.49
N PRO A 6 -15.88 53.26 -64.02
CA PRO A 6 -14.86 52.40 -64.65
C PRO A 6 -14.38 51.15 -63.83
N TRP A 7 -13.43 50.41 -64.43
CA TRP A 7 -12.69 49.25 -63.90
C TRP A 7 -11.65 49.56 -62.80
N ILE A 8 -11.01 48.49 -62.26
CA ILE A 8 -9.62 48.12 -62.61
C ILE A 8 -9.48 46.58 -62.65
N CYS A 9 -8.96 46.02 -63.75
CA CYS A 9 -8.57 44.62 -63.92
C CYS A 9 -7.54 44.52 -65.06
N PHE A 10 -6.41 43.82 -64.83
CA PHE A 10 -5.19 43.84 -65.66
C PHE A 10 -4.54 45.25 -65.75
N VAL A 11 -3.21 45.43 -65.73
CA VAL A 11 -2.09 44.50 -65.94
C VAL A 11 -1.04 44.62 -64.83
N VAL A 12 -0.59 43.50 -64.26
CA VAL A 12 0.80 43.33 -63.81
C VAL A 12 1.24 41.90 -64.16
N ALA A 13 2.13 41.77 -65.14
CA ALA A 13 3.03 40.63 -65.20
C ALA A 13 4.25 40.91 -64.30
N SER A 14 4.87 39.86 -63.75
CA SER A 14 6.13 39.90 -62.98
C SER A 14 6.20 40.89 -61.79
N ALA A 15 5.55 40.56 -60.65
CA ALA A 15 6.02 40.96 -59.30
C ALA A 15 5.27 40.28 -58.13
N SER A 16 5.50 38.99 -57.86
CA SER A 16 5.36 38.42 -56.50
C SER A 16 5.96 37.01 -56.37
N GLN A 17 7.09 36.90 -55.67
CA GLN A 17 7.52 35.63 -55.07
C GLN A 17 6.75 35.40 -53.74
N GLN A 18 6.96 34.24 -53.11
CA GLN A 18 6.41 33.82 -51.80
C GLN A 18 4.99 33.22 -51.77
N THR A 19 4.75 32.17 -52.55
CA THR A 19 3.77 31.12 -52.17
C THR A 19 4.38 30.17 -51.13
N PHE A 20 4.66 30.65 -49.91
CA PHE A 20 5.06 29.79 -48.79
C PHE A 20 3.82 29.10 -48.19
N ALA A 21 3.70 27.80 -48.43
CA ALA A 21 2.62 26.97 -47.90
C ALA A 21 3.17 25.67 -47.25
N ASP A 22 2.49 25.25 -46.18
CA ASP A 22 2.43 23.88 -45.65
C ASP A 22 3.66 23.26 -44.95
N ASP A 23 4.55 24.06 -44.34
CA ASP A 23 5.64 23.52 -43.49
C ASP A 23 5.20 23.21 -42.04
N TYR A 24 4.13 23.85 -41.56
CA TYR A 24 3.76 23.89 -40.14
C TYR A 24 3.09 22.62 -39.59
N PHE A 25 2.23 21.96 -40.38
CA PHE A 25 1.72 20.62 -40.01
C PHE A 25 2.83 19.55 -40.07
N ASN A 26 3.87 19.75 -40.89
CA ASN A 26 5.04 18.88 -40.89
C ASN A 26 5.84 19.06 -39.60
N ALA A 27 6.09 20.31 -39.16
CA ALA A 27 6.70 20.58 -37.85
C ALA A 27 5.91 19.91 -36.69
N TYR A 28 4.57 20.00 -36.69
CA TYR A 28 3.74 19.32 -35.68
C TYR A 28 3.92 17.79 -35.72
N ARG A 29 3.80 17.17 -36.91
CA ARG A 29 3.90 15.71 -37.06
C ARG A 29 5.27 15.14 -36.68
N LEU A 30 6.31 15.97 -36.70
CA LEU A 30 7.69 15.58 -36.41
C LEU A 30 8.15 15.94 -34.98
N GLY A 31 7.23 16.26 -34.07
CA GLY A 31 7.54 16.65 -32.69
C GLY A 31 8.21 18.02 -32.55
N ASN A 32 8.38 18.78 -33.64
CA ASN A 32 9.00 20.11 -33.64
C ASN A 32 7.97 21.18 -33.25
N TYR A 33 7.30 20.98 -32.11
CA TYR A 33 6.10 21.73 -31.73
C TYR A 33 6.33 23.24 -31.61
N ASN A 34 7.49 23.67 -31.10
CA ASN A 34 7.89 25.09 -31.07
C ASN A 34 7.87 25.74 -32.47
N LYS A 35 8.33 25.03 -33.51
CA LYS A 35 8.32 25.48 -34.91
C LYS A 35 6.94 25.34 -35.58
N ALA A 36 6.03 24.57 -34.98
CA ALA A 36 4.66 24.45 -35.43
C ALA A 36 3.74 25.53 -34.83
N ALA A 37 3.99 25.93 -33.58
CA ALA A 37 3.08 26.74 -32.76
C ALA A 37 2.76 28.11 -33.37
N GLU A 38 3.76 28.95 -33.65
CA GLU A 38 3.56 30.28 -34.23
C GLU A 38 2.88 30.24 -35.62
N PRO A 39 3.32 29.41 -36.57
CA PRO A 39 2.61 29.24 -37.83
C PRO A 39 1.18 28.71 -37.68
N LEU A 40 0.90 27.78 -36.76
CA LEU A 40 -0.45 27.31 -36.46
C LEU A 40 -1.32 28.44 -35.89
N LEU A 41 -0.79 29.22 -34.94
CA LEU A 41 -1.44 30.41 -34.39
C LEU A 41 -1.79 31.42 -35.52
N SER A 42 -0.92 31.62 -36.51
CA SER A 42 -1.21 32.47 -37.68
C SER A 42 -2.44 32.03 -38.52
N LYS A 43 -2.84 30.75 -38.40
CA LYS A 43 -3.97 30.14 -39.09
C LYS A 43 -5.20 29.89 -38.20
N THR A 44 -5.17 30.21 -36.90
CA THR A 44 -6.36 30.07 -36.04
C THR A 44 -7.54 30.86 -36.58
N GLY A 45 -8.76 30.35 -36.38
CA GLY A 45 -9.97 30.98 -36.90
C GLY A 45 -10.17 30.73 -38.41
N LYS A 46 -9.09 30.59 -39.20
CA LYS A 46 -9.12 30.45 -40.66
C LYS A 46 -9.11 29.00 -41.15
N ASN A 47 -8.54 28.06 -40.40
CA ASN A 47 -8.45 26.65 -40.79
C ASN A 47 -8.86 25.73 -39.61
N ALA A 48 -9.91 24.93 -39.80
CA ALA A 48 -10.44 24.01 -38.79
C ALA A 48 -9.43 22.94 -38.34
N ILE A 49 -8.57 22.47 -39.26
CA ILE A 49 -7.51 21.50 -38.97
C ILE A 49 -6.41 22.17 -38.13
N ALA A 50 -6.07 23.43 -38.42
CA ALA A 50 -5.11 24.20 -37.63
C ALA A 50 -5.63 24.45 -36.21
N ASP A 51 -6.91 24.83 -36.07
CA ASP A 51 -7.57 24.95 -34.76
C ASP A 51 -7.57 23.59 -34.00
N TYR A 52 -7.81 22.45 -34.66
CA TYR A 52 -7.72 21.13 -33.99
C TYR A 52 -6.32 20.83 -33.44
N TYR A 53 -5.28 21.03 -34.24
CA TYR A 53 -3.91 20.76 -33.81
C TYR A 53 -3.39 21.81 -32.79
N LEU A 54 -3.88 23.06 -32.82
CA LEU A 54 -3.70 24.02 -31.72
C LEU A 54 -4.35 23.53 -30.42
N GLY A 55 -5.58 23.01 -30.51
CA GLY A 55 -6.25 22.35 -29.38
C GLY A 55 -5.37 21.28 -28.77
N ARG A 56 -4.77 20.42 -29.61
CA ARG A 56 -3.83 19.40 -29.15
C ARG A 56 -2.53 19.98 -28.56
N LEU A 57 -1.93 21.02 -29.16
CA LEU A 57 -0.73 21.65 -28.59
C LEU A 57 -0.97 22.08 -27.14
N PHE A 58 -2.03 22.83 -26.89
CA PHE A 58 -2.34 23.34 -25.56
C PHE A 58 -2.88 22.25 -24.60
N LEU A 59 -3.51 21.19 -25.09
CA LEU A 59 -4.00 20.10 -24.23
C LEU A 59 -2.87 19.24 -23.66
N TYR A 60 -1.80 19.02 -24.43
CA TYR A 60 -0.65 18.23 -24.00
C TYR A 60 0.52 19.06 -23.44
N GLY A 61 0.52 20.38 -23.64
CA GLY A 61 1.67 21.23 -23.31
C GLY A 61 2.81 21.16 -24.34
N TYR A 62 2.53 20.75 -25.57
CA TYR A 62 3.55 20.51 -26.60
C TYR A 62 4.23 21.81 -27.04
N GLY A 63 5.42 22.10 -26.50
CA GLY A 63 6.17 23.31 -26.83
C GLY A 63 5.55 24.61 -26.32
N GLN A 64 4.52 24.52 -25.47
CA GLN A 64 3.71 25.62 -24.96
C GLN A 64 3.18 25.20 -23.59
N LEU A 65 2.90 26.13 -22.67
CA LEU A 65 2.32 25.77 -21.39
C LEU A 65 0.97 25.05 -21.57
N LYS A 66 0.79 23.87 -20.95
CA LYS A 66 -0.48 23.13 -20.96
C LYS A 66 -1.62 24.02 -20.44
N ASN A 67 -2.68 24.12 -21.22
CA ASN A 67 -3.83 24.97 -20.94
C ASN A 67 -5.11 24.33 -21.52
N ASN A 68 -5.83 23.59 -20.66
CA ASN A 68 -7.03 22.85 -21.04
C ASN A 68 -8.14 23.78 -21.56
N ASP A 69 -8.36 24.94 -20.94
CA ASP A 69 -9.40 25.88 -21.36
C ASP A 69 -9.15 26.44 -22.76
N LEU A 70 -7.90 26.83 -23.03
CA LEU A 70 -7.48 27.33 -24.33
C LEU A 70 -7.52 26.21 -25.39
N ALA A 71 -7.15 24.98 -25.02
CA ALA A 71 -7.31 23.82 -25.87
C ALA A 71 -8.77 23.59 -26.27
N MET A 72 -9.69 23.57 -25.30
CA MET A 72 -11.12 23.40 -25.55
C MET A 72 -11.70 24.53 -26.42
N ARG A 73 -11.26 25.78 -26.24
CA ARG A 73 -11.63 26.90 -27.14
C ARG A 73 -11.20 26.65 -28.59
N TYR A 74 -10.06 26.01 -28.83
CA TYR A 74 -9.62 25.66 -30.18
C TYR A 74 -10.33 24.41 -30.74
N PHE A 75 -10.64 23.40 -29.91
CA PHE A 75 -11.46 22.27 -30.34
C PHE A 75 -12.89 22.69 -30.72
N VAL A 76 -13.53 23.60 -29.96
CA VAL A 76 -14.83 24.19 -30.31
C VAL A 76 -14.75 24.90 -31.66
N LYS A 77 -13.79 25.82 -31.87
CA LYS A 77 -13.56 26.50 -33.17
C LYS A 77 -13.37 25.53 -34.34
N SER A 78 -12.85 24.33 -34.09
CA SER A 78 -12.66 23.30 -35.10
C SER A 78 -13.95 22.51 -35.38
N ALA A 79 -14.71 22.16 -34.33
CA ALA A 79 -15.97 21.44 -34.41
C ALA A 79 -17.09 22.29 -35.06
N GLU A 80 -17.16 23.58 -34.75
CA GLU A 80 -18.06 24.56 -35.37
C GLU A 80 -17.91 24.63 -36.89
N LYS A 81 -16.71 24.29 -37.42
CA LYS A 81 -16.38 24.28 -38.85
C LYS A 81 -16.53 22.89 -39.48
N GLY A 82 -17.07 21.92 -38.76
CA GLY A 82 -17.32 20.57 -39.26
C GLY A 82 -16.06 19.73 -39.47
N TYR A 83 -14.97 19.94 -38.72
CA TYR A 83 -13.88 18.97 -38.72
C TYR A 83 -14.27 17.74 -37.86
N LEU A 84 -14.57 16.61 -38.51
CA LEU A 84 -15.20 15.45 -37.85
C LEU A 84 -14.50 14.98 -36.56
N PRO A 85 -13.16 14.88 -36.47
CA PRO A 85 -12.48 14.52 -35.22
C PRO A 85 -12.70 15.50 -34.07
N ALA A 86 -12.91 16.80 -34.36
CA ALA A 86 -13.28 17.78 -33.35
C ALA A 86 -14.76 17.65 -32.95
N VAL A 87 -15.66 17.40 -33.91
CA VAL A 87 -17.09 17.19 -33.63
C VAL A 87 -17.30 15.94 -32.77
N GLN A 88 -16.65 14.82 -33.10
CA GLN A 88 -16.65 13.58 -32.31
C GLN A 88 -16.10 13.82 -30.89
N LEU A 89 -14.98 14.54 -30.78
CA LEU A 89 -14.36 14.87 -29.49
C LEU A 89 -15.29 15.72 -28.62
N MET A 90 -15.88 16.79 -29.18
CA MET A 90 -16.80 17.65 -28.44
C MET A 90 -18.09 16.92 -28.05
N ALA A 91 -18.57 15.97 -28.87
CA ALA A 91 -19.72 15.14 -28.55
C ALA A 91 -19.48 14.26 -27.31
N LYS A 92 -18.36 13.52 -27.28
CA LYS A 92 -17.97 12.73 -26.11
C LYS A 92 -17.62 13.62 -24.90
N TYR A 93 -16.91 14.74 -25.10
CA TYR A 93 -16.53 15.67 -24.03
C TYR A 93 -17.74 16.25 -23.30
N SER A 94 -18.71 16.79 -24.03
CA SER A 94 -19.90 17.36 -23.39
C SER A 94 -20.80 16.30 -22.73
N LEU A 95 -20.70 15.03 -23.14
CA LEU A 95 -21.44 13.94 -22.47
C LEU A 95 -20.79 13.55 -21.13
N PHE A 96 -19.48 13.27 -21.11
CA PHE A 96 -18.80 12.69 -19.94
C PHE A 96 -18.15 13.70 -18.99
N ARG A 97 -17.56 14.79 -19.52
CA ARG A 97 -16.89 15.84 -18.73
C ARG A 97 -17.85 17.00 -18.43
N ASP A 98 -18.47 17.52 -19.49
CA ASP A 98 -19.67 18.39 -19.52
C ASP A 98 -20.79 17.98 -18.53
N LYS A 99 -21.11 16.68 -18.56
CA LYS A 99 -22.40 16.12 -18.13
C LYS A 99 -23.61 16.84 -18.77
N ASN A 100 -23.39 17.50 -19.90
CA ASN A 100 -24.34 18.31 -20.65
C ASN A 100 -24.85 17.53 -21.86
N SER A 101 -25.85 16.68 -21.61
CA SER A 101 -26.48 15.84 -22.64
C SER A 101 -27.09 16.64 -23.79
N GLU A 102 -27.58 17.87 -23.58
CA GLU A 102 -28.11 18.68 -24.69
C GLU A 102 -27.01 19.12 -25.65
N GLN A 103 -25.87 19.57 -25.12
CA GLN A 103 -24.72 20.00 -25.93
C GLN A 103 -24.06 18.80 -26.61
N ALA A 104 -23.94 17.66 -25.92
CA ALA A 104 -23.49 16.40 -26.52
C ALA A 104 -24.34 16.01 -27.73
N ILE A 105 -25.67 16.07 -27.60
CA ILE A 105 -26.60 15.72 -28.70
C ILE A 105 -26.48 16.67 -29.90
N ARG A 106 -26.18 17.96 -29.70
CA ARG A 106 -25.91 18.87 -30.84
C ARG A 106 -24.73 18.38 -31.68
N TRP A 107 -23.63 18.00 -31.03
CA TRP A 107 -22.44 17.48 -31.70
C TRP A 107 -22.64 16.06 -32.28
N PHE A 108 -23.28 15.14 -31.55
CA PHE A 108 -23.63 13.82 -32.08
C PHE A 108 -24.56 13.92 -33.29
N LYS A 109 -25.55 14.82 -33.29
CA LYS A 109 -26.41 15.07 -34.46
C LYS A 109 -25.61 15.60 -35.65
N GLN A 110 -24.62 16.46 -35.42
CA GLN A 110 -23.73 16.95 -36.47
C GLN A 110 -22.87 15.82 -37.04
N ALA A 111 -22.19 15.03 -36.20
CA ALA A 111 -21.40 13.87 -36.64
C ALA A 111 -22.26 12.84 -37.39
N ALA A 112 -23.46 12.53 -36.91
CA ALA A 112 -24.40 11.62 -37.57
C ALA A 112 -24.80 12.12 -38.97
N SER A 113 -24.99 13.44 -39.14
CA SER A 113 -25.27 14.06 -40.44
C SER A 113 -24.07 14.06 -41.41
N MET A 114 -22.86 13.88 -40.88
CA MET A 114 -21.62 13.70 -41.65
C MET A 114 -21.32 12.22 -41.97
N GLY A 115 -22.24 11.30 -41.63
CA GLY A 115 -22.12 9.86 -41.90
C GLY A 115 -21.54 9.03 -40.75
N ASP A 116 -21.29 9.61 -39.57
CA ASP A 116 -20.72 8.85 -38.45
C ASP A 116 -21.73 7.83 -37.88
N VAL A 117 -21.42 6.54 -38.07
CA VAL A 117 -22.30 5.41 -37.72
C VAL A 117 -22.50 5.27 -36.20
N ASN A 118 -21.46 5.57 -35.41
CA ASN A 118 -21.56 5.54 -33.95
C ASN A 118 -22.48 6.67 -33.48
N ALA A 119 -22.30 7.89 -33.99
CA ALA A 119 -23.16 9.01 -33.67
C ALA A 119 -24.62 8.76 -34.11
N GLN A 120 -24.85 8.08 -35.24
CA GLN A 120 -26.19 7.62 -35.64
C GLN A 120 -26.80 6.68 -34.59
N LEU A 121 -26.07 5.66 -34.13
CA LEU A 121 -26.51 4.77 -33.05
C LEU A 121 -26.74 5.48 -31.72
N PHE A 122 -25.85 6.38 -31.31
CA PHE A 122 -26.05 7.16 -30.07
C PHE A 122 -27.27 8.07 -30.16
N MET A 123 -27.48 8.73 -31.30
CA MET A 123 -28.70 9.52 -31.56
C MET A 123 -29.96 8.64 -31.53
N ALA A 124 -29.90 7.41 -32.04
CA ALA A 124 -31.00 6.46 -31.93
C ALA A 124 -31.30 6.10 -30.46
N ALA A 125 -30.28 5.71 -29.68
CA ALA A 125 -30.40 5.40 -28.26
C ALA A 125 -30.92 6.60 -27.45
N ALA A 126 -30.43 7.81 -27.73
CA ALA A 126 -30.86 9.04 -27.08
C ALA A 126 -32.35 9.34 -27.31
N TYR A 127 -32.86 9.12 -28.52
CA TYR A 127 -34.29 9.24 -28.83
C TYR A 127 -35.13 8.05 -28.36
N LEU A 128 -34.56 6.88 -28.06
CA LEU A 128 -35.27 5.79 -27.38
C LEU A 128 -35.44 6.08 -25.88
N TYR A 129 -34.36 6.45 -25.20
CA TYR A 129 -34.27 6.49 -23.73
C TYR A 129 -34.34 7.90 -23.11
N GLY A 130 -34.30 8.96 -23.92
CA GLY A 130 -34.49 10.36 -23.46
C GLY A 130 -33.23 11.10 -23.04
N ILE A 131 -32.07 10.80 -23.63
CA ILE A 131 -30.79 11.43 -23.26
C ILE A 131 -30.66 12.79 -23.97
N GLY A 132 -30.84 13.90 -23.25
CA GLY A 132 -30.71 15.26 -23.80
C GLY A 132 -31.77 15.66 -24.83
N VAL A 133 -32.76 14.78 -25.09
CA VAL A 133 -33.90 14.98 -25.99
C VAL A 133 -35.14 14.31 -25.41
N LYS A 134 -36.34 14.76 -25.82
CA LYS A 134 -37.58 14.05 -25.51
C LYS A 134 -37.62 12.72 -26.29
N PRO A 135 -38.00 11.59 -25.67
CA PRO A 135 -38.14 10.30 -26.37
C PRO A 135 -39.03 10.39 -27.61
N ASN A 136 -38.58 9.79 -28.71
CA ASN A 136 -39.30 9.73 -29.98
C ASN A 136 -38.82 8.51 -30.81
N ALA A 137 -39.59 7.42 -30.76
CA ALA A 137 -39.25 6.18 -31.44
C ALA A 137 -39.13 6.32 -32.98
N ASP A 138 -39.85 7.25 -33.61
CA ASP A 138 -39.82 7.43 -35.07
C ASP A 138 -38.60 8.24 -35.54
N ILE A 139 -38.09 9.16 -34.71
CA ILE A 139 -36.80 9.81 -34.96
C ILE A 139 -35.66 8.81 -34.71
N ALA A 140 -35.72 8.03 -33.62
CA ALA A 140 -34.75 6.96 -33.36
C ALA A 140 -34.67 5.96 -34.52
N ARG A 141 -35.83 5.55 -35.07
CA ARG A 141 -35.94 4.64 -36.21
C ARG A 141 -35.18 5.13 -37.45
N ARG A 142 -35.20 6.44 -37.73
CA ARG A 142 -34.43 7.02 -38.87
C ARG A 142 -32.93 6.82 -38.67
N PHE A 143 -32.43 7.20 -37.49
CA PHE A 143 -31.02 7.09 -37.16
C PHE A 143 -30.50 5.64 -37.19
N TYR A 144 -31.23 4.66 -36.62
CA TYR A 144 -30.80 3.27 -36.71
C TYR A 144 -31.04 2.64 -38.09
N ILE A 145 -31.99 3.10 -38.90
CA ILE A 145 -32.11 2.69 -40.31
C ILE A 145 -30.85 3.08 -41.09
N ASP A 146 -30.31 4.28 -40.88
CA ASP A 146 -29.11 4.73 -41.59
C ASP A 146 -27.85 3.98 -41.11
N ALA A 147 -27.70 3.75 -39.80
CA ALA A 147 -26.64 2.88 -39.28
C ALA A 147 -26.76 1.42 -39.76
N ALA A 148 -27.97 0.89 -39.94
CA ALA A 148 -28.21 -0.47 -40.42
C ALA A 148 -27.87 -0.65 -41.91
N LYS A 149 -28.10 0.38 -42.75
CA LYS A 149 -27.62 0.44 -44.14
C LYS A 149 -26.09 0.42 -44.18
N ASN A 150 -25.44 1.16 -43.28
CA ASN A 150 -23.98 1.24 -43.13
C ASN A 150 -23.37 0.01 -42.43
N GLY A 151 -24.04 -1.15 -42.45
CA GLY A 151 -23.50 -2.43 -42.01
C GLY A 151 -23.58 -2.72 -40.50
N ASN A 152 -24.00 -1.78 -39.64
CA ASN A 152 -23.93 -2.00 -38.19
C ASN A 152 -24.90 -3.09 -37.71
N ALA A 153 -24.36 -4.12 -37.07
CA ALA A 153 -25.13 -5.30 -36.67
C ALA A 153 -26.18 -5.01 -35.58
N THR A 154 -25.89 -4.17 -34.58
CA THR A 154 -26.86 -3.78 -33.53
C THR A 154 -28.03 -3.00 -34.12
N ALA A 155 -27.76 -2.07 -35.04
CA ALA A 155 -28.79 -1.31 -35.76
C ALA A 155 -29.67 -2.24 -36.62
N GLN A 156 -29.07 -3.24 -37.27
CA GLN A 156 -29.77 -4.26 -38.05
C GLN A 156 -30.64 -5.16 -37.17
N PHE A 157 -30.21 -5.50 -35.95
CA PHE A 157 -31.02 -6.26 -34.98
C PHE A 157 -32.25 -5.46 -34.53
N ALA A 158 -32.07 -4.21 -34.10
CA ALA A 158 -33.18 -3.35 -33.69
C ALA A 158 -34.19 -3.11 -34.84
N LEU A 159 -33.72 -3.02 -36.09
CA LEU A 159 -34.58 -2.94 -37.27
C LEU A 159 -35.31 -4.27 -37.55
N ALA A 160 -34.66 -5.41 -37.33
CA ALA A 160 -35.30 -6.72 -37.42
C ALA A 160 -36.42 -6.89 -36.38
N GLU A 161 -36.15 -6.61 -35.10
CA GLU A 161 -37.15 -6.62 -34.03
C GLU A 161 -38.33 -5.69 -34.35
N ASN A 162 -38.07 -4.49 -34.89
CA ASN A 162 -39.11 -3.53 -35.24
C ASN A 162 -40.07 -4.05 -36.33
N PHE A 163 -39.57 -4.85 -37.27
CA PHE A 163 -40.39 -5.50 -38.29
C PHE A 163 -41.10 -6.76 -37.76
N ILE A 164 -40.41 -7.63 -37.01
CA ILE A 164 -40.96 -8.88 -36.46
C ILE A 164 -42.08 -8.60 -35.45
N ASN A 165 -41.90 -7.60 -34.57
CA ASN A 165 -42.88 -7.21 -33.56
C ASN A 165 -43.99 -6.27 -34.10
N SER A 166 -44.06 -6.05 -35.41
CA SER A 166 -45.07 -5.18 -36.02
C SER A 166 -46.41 -5.89 -36.20
N ARG A 167 -47.52 -5.13 -36.22
CA ARG A 167 -48.88 -5.67 -36.38
C ARG A 167 -49.21 -6.19 -37.79
N HIS A 168 -48.26 -6.20 -38.72
CA HIS A 168 -48.45 -6.63 -40.10
C HIS A 168 -47.50 -7.78 -40.43
N SER A 169 -48.03 -8.99 -40.56
CA SER A 169 -47.27 -10.23 -40.80
C SER A 169 -46.42 -10.21 -42.08
N SER A 170 -46.76 -9.34 -43.06
CA SER A 170 -45.95 -9.07 -44.25
C SER A 170 -44.55 -8.53 -43.92
N ASN A 171 -44.37 -7.84 -42.80
CA ASN A 171 -43.08 -7.32 -42.36
C ASN A 171 -42.15 -8.42 -41.81
N ASN A 172 -42.67 -9.56 -41.36
CA ASN A 172 -41.87 -10.63 -40.75
C ASN A 172 -40.75 -11.09 -41.70
N ARG A 173 -41.02 -11.13 -43.02
CA ARG A 173 -40.01 -11.46 -44.04
C ARG A 173 -38.88 -10.42 -44.13
N LEU A 174 -39.19 -9.14 -43.99
CA LEU A 174 -38.17 -8.07 -43.92
C LEU A 174 -37.38 -8.14 -42.61
N GLY A 175 -38.06 -8.44 -41.51
CA GLY A 175 -37.46 -8.67 -40.21
C GLY A 175 -36.43 -9.81 -40.22
N LEU A 176 -36.80 -10.97 -40.78
CA LEU A 176 -35.89 -12.11 -40.94
C LEU A 176 -34.68 -11.81 -41.82
N ILE A 177 -34.83 -11.01 -42.88
CA ILE A 177 -33.70 -10.56 -43.73
C ILE A 177 -32.72 -9.71 -42.92
N TRP A 178 -33.20 -8.78 -42.10
CA TRP A 178 -32.35 -7.98 -41.22
C TRP A 178 -31.77 -8.79 -40.06
N LEU A 179 -32.49 -9.79 -39.54
CA LEU A 179 -32.03 -10.70 -38.50
C LEU A 179 -30.86 -11.56 -38.98
N LYS A 180 -31.00 -12.23 -40.15
CA LYS A 180 -29.89 -13.01 -40.75
C LYS A 180 -28.69 -12.11 -41.09
N LYS A 181 -28.89 -10.88 -41.59
CA LYS A 181 -27.79 -9.91 -41.78
C LYS A 181 -27.06 -9.56 -40.48
N SER A 182 -27.81 -9.27 -39.42
CA SER A 182 -27.24 -8.93 -38.11
C SER A 182 -26.47 -10.09 -37.48
N ALA A 183 -27.01 -11.32 -37.58
CA ALA A 183 -26.36 -12.53 -37.10
C ALA A 183 -25.07 -12.86 -37.87
N ASN A 184 -25.07 -12.70 -39.20
CA ASN A 184 -23.88 -12.85 -40.04
C ASN A 184 -22.82 -11.78 -39.75
N ASN A 185 -23.24 -10.56 -39.43
CA ASN A 185 -22.37 -9.47 -38.97
C ASN A 185 -21.98 -9.61 -37.48
N GLY A 186 -22.12 -10.80 -36.89
CA GLY A 186 -21.57 -11.16 -35.59
C GLY A 186 -22.43 -10.85 -34.36
N ASN A 187 -23.60 -10.20 -34.50
CA ASN A 187 -24.36 -9.76 -33.32
C ASN A 187 -24.89 -10.95 -32.50
N PRO A 188 -24.56 -11.07 -31.19
CA PRO A 188 -24.91 -12.23 -30.40
C PRO A 188 -26.40 -12.27 -30.00
N ARG A 189 -27.10 -11.12 -29.85
CA ARG A 189 -28.57 -11.09 -29.70
C ARG A 189 -29.24 -11.68 -30.94
N ALA A 190 -28.80 -11.26 -32.13
CA ALA A 190 -29.34 -11.72 -33.41
C ALA A 190 -29.09 -13.22 -33.64
N GLN A 191 -27.87 -13.69 -33.38
CA GLN A 191 -27.53 -15.12 -33.41
C GLN A 191 -28.38 -15.92 -32.41
N THR A 192 -28.58 -15.41 -31.20
CA THR A 192 -29.39 -16.08 -30.16
C THR A 192 -30.87 -16.17 -30.55
N MET A 193 -31.45 -15.06 -31.04
CA MET A 193 -32.84 -15.00 -31.48
C MET A 193 -33.06 -15.92 -32.69
N LEU A 194 -32.19 -15.84 -33.71
CA LEU A 194 -32.28 -16.69 -34.89
C LEU A 194 -32.10 -18.17 -34.54
N GLY A 195 -31.14 -18.50 -33.68
CA GLY A 195 -30.88 -19.87 -33.25
C GLY A 195 -32.06 -20.52 -32.53
N ARG A 196 -32.71 -19.79 -31.61
CA ARG A 196 -33.96 -20.23 -30.97
C ARG A 196 -35.09 -20.45 -31.98
N LEU A 197 -35.30 -19.49 -32.88
CA LEU A 197 -36.33 -19.59 -33.92
C LEU A 197 -36.14 -20.83 -34.82
N SER A 198 -34.91 -21.14 -35.23
CA SER A 198 -34.60 -22.34 -36.03
C SER A 198 -34.77 -23.66 -35.25
N ILE A 199 -34.43 -23.71 -33.95
CA ILE A 199 -34.66 -24.90 -33.09
C ILE A 199 -36.16 -25.15 -32.88
N GLU A 200 -36.93 -24.08 -32.64
CA GLU A 200 -38.37 -24.14 -32.42
C GLU A 200 -39.11 -24.52 -33.71
N GLY A 201 -38.70 -23.95 -34.86
CA GLY A 201 -39.44 -23.95 -36.13
C GLY A 201 -40.41 -22.76 -36.24
N ASN A 202 -40.12 -21.67 -35.52
CA ASN A 202 -40.94 -20.46 -35.48
C ASN A 202 -40.39 -19.44 -36.47
N LEU A 203 -41.23 -18.93 -37.40
CA LEU A 203 -40.90 -17.96 -38.46
C LEU A 203 -39.85 -18.40 -39.50
N VAL A 204 -39.00 -19.39 -39.21
CA VAL A 204 -38.07 -20.06 -40.12
C VAL A 204 -38.34 -21.57 -40.14
N GLU A 205 -37.87 -22.25 -41.19
CA GLU A 205 -37.86 -23.71 -41.25
C GLU A 205 -37.02 -24.30 -40.10
N LYS A 206 -37.42 -25.49 -39.63
CA LYS A 206 -36.91 -26.06 -38.38
C LYS A 206 -35.55 -26.74 -38.59
N ASP A 207 -34.48 -25.98 -38.50
CA ASP A 207 -33.11 -26.47 -38.50
C ASP A 207 -32.47 -26.39 -37.09
N LYS A 208 -32.34 -27.54 -36.44
CA LYS A 208 -31.64 -27.66 -35.14
C LYS A 208 -30.12 -27.44 -35.26
N VAL A 209 -29.51 -27.77 -36.40
CA VAL A 209 -28.06 -27.71 -36.59
C VAL A 209 -27.64 -26.26 -36.84
N GLU A 210 -28.31 -25.54 -37.75
CA GLU A 210 -28.14 -24.08 -37.88
C GLU A 210 -28.39 -23.40 -36.51
N GLY A 211 -29.42 -23.84 -35.80
CA GLY A 211 -29.80 -23.32 -34.50
C GLY A 211 -28.74 -23.44 -33.41
N ILE A 212 -28.21 -24.65 -33.17
CA ILE A 212 -27.18 -24.92 -32.16
C ILE A 212 -25.84 -24.27 -32.57
N GLU A 213 -25.50 -24.24 -33.86
CA GLU A 213 -24.29 -23.57 -34.34
C GLU A 213 -24.34 -22.05 -34.10
N LEU A 214 -25.48 -21.40 -34.37
CA LEU A 214 -25.71 -19.98 -34.07
C LEU A 214 -25.63 -19.68 -32.57
N LEU A 215 -26.26 -20.51 -31.72
CA LEU A 215 -26.16 -20.38 -30.27
C LEU A 215 -24.71 -20.54 -29.78
N THR A 216 -23.95 -21.48 -30.35
CA THR A 216 -22.53 -21.70 -30.01
C THR A 216 -21.66 -20.51 -30.43
N LYS A 217 -21.92 -19.91 -31.59
CA LYS A 217 -21.26 -18.67 -32.08
C LYS A 217 -21.55 -17.43 -31.22
N ALA A 218 -22.69 -17.38 -30.55
CA ALA A 218 -22.99 -16.34 -29.56
C ALA A 218 -22.35 -16.65 -28.19
N ALA A 219 -22.39 -17.92 -27.76
CA ALA A 219 -21.80 -18.36 -26.49
C ALA A 219 -20.27 -18.17 -26.45
N SER A 220 -19.56 -18.36 -27.57
CA SER A 220 -18.11 -18.10 -27.66
C SER A 220 -17.73 -16.62 -27.53
N GLN A 221 -18.69 -15.71 -27.68
CA GLN A 221 -18.54 -14.27 -27.42
C GLN A 221 -18.85 -13.90 -25.95
N ASN A 222 -18.87 -14.89 -25.04
CA ASN A 222 -19.30 -14.76 -23.64
C ASN A 222 -20.75 -14.27 -23.45
N TYR A 223 -21.59 -14.31 -24.48
CA TYR A 223 -22.99 -13.85 -24.38
C TYR A 223 -23.84 -14.86 -23.61
N THR A 224 -24.00 -14.61 -22.31
CA THR A 224 -24.61 -15.56 -21.36
C THR A 224 -26.04 -15.99 -21.69
N PRO A 225 -26.94 -15.20 -22.33
CA PRO A 225 -28.25 -15.70 -22.74
C PRO A 225 -28.20 -16.80 -23.82
N ALA A 226 -27.13 -16.86 -24.63
CA ALA A 226 -26.91 -17.98 -25.56
C ALA A 226 -26.47 -19.25 -24.83
N MET A 227 -25.61 -19.13 -23.81
CA MET A 227 -25.24 -20.26 -22.95
C MET A 227 -26.46 -20.82 -22.21
N VAL A 228 -27.34 -19.96 -21.69
CA VAL A 228 -28.62 -20.40 -21.09
C VAL A 228 -29.48 -21.10 -22.14
N ALA A 229 -29.61 -20.55 -23.36
CA ALA A 229 -30.35 -21.19 -24.45
C ALA A 229 -29.80 -22.56 -24.89
N LEU A 230 -28.46 -22.76 -24.86
CA LEU A 230 -27.84 -24.07 -25.10
C LEU A 230 -28.19 -25.05 -23.98
N GLY A 231 -28.19 -24.60 -22.72
CA GLY A 231 -28.62 -25.44 -21.60
C GLY A 231 -30.09 -25.83 -21.66
N ASP A 232 -30.96 -24.87 -22.02
CA ASP A 232 -32.39 -25.10 -22.20
C ASP A 232 -32.66 -26.11 -23.34
N ALA A 233 -31.91 -26.02 -24.45
CA ALA A 233 -31.97 -26.98 -25.54
C ALA A 233 -31.48 -28.39 -25.12
N ALA A 234 -30.36 -28.47 -24.40
CA ALA A 234 -29.82 -29.73 -23.90
C ALA A 234 -30.76 -30.45 -22.89
N LEU A 235 -31.50 -29.70 -22.06
CA LEU A 235 -32.57 -30.27 -21.23
C LEU A 235 -33.70 -30.87 -22.08
N VAL A 236 -34.14 -30.18 -23.13
CA VAL A 236 -35.19 -30.66 -24.05
C VAL A 236 -34.75 -31.91 -24.82
N GLU A 237 -33.45 -32.08 -25.05
CA GLU A 237 -32.87 -33.28 -25.66
C GLU A 237 -32.45 -34.36 -24.63
N ASN A 238 -32.84 -34.21 -23.36
CA ASN A 238 -32.57 -35.15 -22.27
C ASN A 238 -31.06 -35.38 -22.02
N ASN A 239 -30.23 -34.35 -22.22
CA ASN A 239 -28.82 -34.31 -21.86
C ASN A 239 -28.56 -33.29 -20.72
N PRO A 240 -28.89 -33.64 -19.46
CA PRO A 240 -28.85 -32.68 -18.37
C PRO A 240 -27.44 -32.36 -17.86
N GLU A 241 -26.44 -33.23 -18.12
CA GLU A 241 -25.04 -32.93 -17.80
C GLU A 241 -24.48 -31.79 -18.66
N GLU A 242 -24.76 -31.81 -19.97
CA GLU A 242 -24.42 -30.71 -20.86
C GLU A 242 -25.15 -29.42 -20.46
N ALA A 243 -26.43 -29.51 -20.09
CA ALA A 243 -27.19 -28.36 -19.61
C ALA A 243 -26.55 -27.71 -18.38
N VAL A 244 -26.20 -28.52 -17.36
CA VAL A 244 -25.47 -28.08 -16.17
C VAL A 244 -24.13 -27.42 -16.54
N ASN A 245 -23.40 -27.96 -17.51
CA ASN A 245 -22.14 -27.38 -17.96
C ASN A 245 -22.31 -26.00 -18.63
N TRP A 246 -23.36 -25.82 -19.44
CA TRP A 246 -23.66 -24.52 -20.05
C TRP A 246 -24.19 -23.50 -19.04
N TYR A 247 -25.06 -23.89 -18.11
CA TYR A 247 -25.50 -23.02 -17.03
C TYR A 247 -24.34 -22.64 -16.09
N LYS A 248 -23.42 -23.56 -15.78
CA LYS A 248 -22.21 -23.26 -14.98
C LYS A 248 -21.29 -22.24 -15.67
N LYS A 249 -21.11 -22.29 -16.99
CA LYS A 249 -20.38 -21.27 -17.76
C LYS A 249 -21.04 -19.89 -17.64
N ALA A 250 -22.35 -19.81 -17.83
CA ALA A 250 -23.10 -18.55 -17.70
C ALA A 250 -23.10 -17.99 -16.26
N ALA A 251 -23.18 -18.89 -15.27
CA ALA A 251 -23.11 -18.60 -13.83
C ALA A 251 -21.70 -18.12 -13.38
N GLY A 252 -20.64 -18.57 -14.05
CA GLY A 252 -19.27 -18.06 -13.88
C GLY A 252 -19.08 -16.64 -14.45
N LEU A 253 -19.94 -16.22 -15.37
CA LEU A 253 -20.03 -14.87 -15.93
C LEU A 253 -21.12 -14.02 -15.23
N HIS A 254 -21.41 -14.32 -13.96
CA HIS A 254 -22.36 -13.59 -13.09
C HIS A 254 -23.80 -13.43 -13.62
N ASN A 255 -24.25 -14.27 -14.57
CA ASN A 255 -25.64 -14.22 -15.02
C ASN A 255 -26.59 -14.74 -13.93
N LEU A 256 -27.37 -13.83 -13.33
CA LEU A 256 -28.31 -14.14 -12.25
C LEU A 256 -29.34 -15.22 -12.62
N SER A 257 -29.87 -15.21 -13.84
CA SER A 257 -30.83 -16.23 -14.29
C SER A 257 -30.18 -17.59 -14.49
N ALA A 258 -28.88 -17.66 -14.84
CA ALA A 258 -28.17 -18.92 -14.99
C ALA A 258 -28.05 -19.69 -13.67
N TYR A 259 -27.88 -19.00 -12.53
CA TYR A 259 -27.94 -19.65 -11.21
C TYR A 259 -29.30 -20.33 -10.96
N LEU A 260 -30.39 -19.71 -11.43
CA LEU A 260 -31.76 -20.23 -11.24
C LEU A 260 -32.09 -21.37 -12.22
N HIS A 261 -31.63 -21.31 -13.47
CA HIS A 261 -31.72 -22.44 -14.40
C HIS A 261 -30.87 -23.63 -13.92
N LEU A 262 -29.67 -23.37 -13.39
CA LEU A 262 -28.80 -24.39 -12.78
C LEU A 262 -29.47 -25.06 -11.57
N ALA A 263 -30.07 -24.28 -10.67
CA ALA A 263 -30.84 -24.81 -9.54
C ALA A 263 -32.02 -25.68 -10.01
N ASN A 264 -32.81 -25.19 -10.97
CA ASN A 264 -33.95 -25.92 -11.52
C ASN A 264 -33.56 -27.19 -12.31
N ALA A 265 -32.34 -27.28 -12.85
CA ALA A 265 -31.82 -28.52 -13.43
C ALA A 265 -31.49 -29.58 -12.35
N TYR A 266 -30.95 -29.16 -11.21
CA TYR A 266 -30.67 -30.03 -10.05
C TYR A 266 -31.93 -30.46 -9.28
N LEU A 267 -33.02 -29.69 -9.34
CA LEU A 267 -34.28 -29.93 -8.61
C LEU A 267 -35.33 -30.75 -9.40
N GLN A 268 -34.97 -31.38 -10.51
CA GLN A 268 -35.87 -32.25 -11.27
C GLN A 268 -35.87 -33.68 -10.71
N ASP A 269 -36.91 -34.05 -9.95
CA ASP A 269 -37.11 -35.35 -9.25
C ASP A 269 -36.88 -36.63 -10.09
N LYS A 270 -36.79 -36.53 -11.42
CA LYS A 270 -36.61 -37.65 -12.37
C LYS A 270 -35.34 -37.54 -13.22
N SER A 271 -34.49 -36.55 -12.94
CA SER A 271 -33.25 -36.30 -13.67
C SER A 271 -32.10 -37.14 -13.08
N PRO A 272 -31.21 -37.74 -13.89
CA PRO A 272 -30.06 -38.50 -13.38
C PRO A 272 -29.05 -37.64 -12.59
N ILE A 273 -29.13 -36.31 -12.71
CA ILE A 273 -28.32 -35.35 -11.94
C ILE A 273 -29.04 -34.76 -10.71
N TYR A 274 -30.19 -35.33 -10.29
CA TYR A 274 -30.98 -34.78 -9.19
C TYR A 274 -30.16 -34.69 -7.88
N ASP A 275 -30.02 -33.47 -7.37
CA ASP A 275 -29.40 -33.18 -6.08
C ASP A 275 -30.10 -31.97 -5.45
N ALA A 276 -30.97 -32.26 -4.47
CA ALA A 276 -31.70 -31.25 -3.72
C ALA A 276 -30.75 -30.26 -3.00
N HIS A 277 -29.56 -30.68 -2.56
CA HIS A 277 -28.64 -29.82 -1.83
C HIS A 277 -27.92 -28.86 -2.77
N SER A 278 -27.39 -29.32 -3.92
CA SER A 278 -26.90 -28.41 -4.97
C SER A 278 -28.01 -27.48 -5.47
N GLY A 279 -29.22 -28.00 -5.68
CA GLY A 279 -30.39 -27.19 -6.06
C GLY A 279 -30.68 -26.07 -5.06
N PHE A 280 -30.65 -26.38 -3.76
CA PHE A 280 -30.79 -25.39 -2.69
C PHE A 280 -29.65 -24.36 -2.70
N LEU A 281 -28.39 -24.79 -2.78
CA LEU A 281 -27.23 -23.88 -2.76
C LEU A 281 -27.23 -22.90 -3.95
N TRP A 282 -27.59 -23.36 -5.15
CA TRP A 282 -27.69 -22.47 -6.32
C TRP A 282 -28.90 -21.53 -6.24
N THR A 283 -30.03 -21.96 -5.67
CA THR A 283 -31.17 -21.09 -5.40
C THR A 283 -30.81 -20.03 -4.35
N LEU A 284 -30.13 -20.42 -3.27
CA LEU A 284 -29.64 -19.53 -2.22
C LEU A 284 -28.70 -18.47 -2.78
N LYS A 285 -27.72 -18.87 -3.60
CA LYS A 285 -26.81 -17.92 -4.26
C LYS A 285 -27.58 -16.96 -5.18
N ALA A 286 -28.50 -17.45 -6.01
CA ALA A 286 -29.33 -16.60 -6.87
C ALA A 286 -30.15 -15.56 -6.06
N ALA A 287 -30.64 -15.95 -4.88
CA ALA A 287 -31.40 -15.08 -3.99
C ALA A 287 -30.51 -14.02 -3.29
N GLN A 288 -29.29 -14.40 -2.88
CA GLN A 288 -28.29 -13.50 -2.30
C GLN A 288 -27.80 -12.46 -3.31
N GLU A 289 -27.55 -12.87 -4.55
CA GLU A 289 -27.20 -12.01 -5.70
C GLU A 289 -28.40 -11.18 -6.22
N GLY A 290 -29.52 -11.17 -5.47
CA GLY A 290 -30.63 -10.22 -5.65
C GLY A 290 -31.79 -10.68 -6.54
N LEU A 291 -31.78 -11.88 -7.13
CA LEU A 291 -32.82 -12.30 -8.07
C LEU A 291 -34.16 -12.56 -7.35
N THR A 292 -35.15 -11.69 -7.55
CA THR A 292 -36.46 -11.73 -6.86
C THR A 292 -37.18 -13.08 -7.01
N LYS A 293 -37.13 -13.72 -8.19
CA LYS A 293 -37.70 -15.06 -8.41
C LYS A 293 -37.04 -16.12 -7.53
N ALA A 294 -35.71 -16.09 -7.43
CA ALA A 294 -34.96 -17.00 -6.58
C ALA A 294 -35.28 -16.82 -5.09
N LYS A 295 -35.58 -15.59 -4.64
CA LYS A 295 -36.05 -15.34 -3.26
C LYS A 295 -37.39 -16.05 -2.99
N SER A 296 -38.33 -16.01 -3.94
CA SER A 296 -39.60 -16.76 -3.85
C SER A 296 -39.42 -18.29 -3.92
N GLU A 297 -38.52 -18.78 -4.79
CA GLU A 297 -38.22 -20.21 -4.90
C GLU A 297 -37.49 -20.73 -3.65
N LEU A 298 -36.53 -19.97 -3.11
CA LEU A 298 -35.82 -20.27 -1.85
C LEU A 298 -36.77 -20.33 -0.64
N ALA A 299 -37.73 -19.41 -0.56
CA ALA A 299 -38.77 -19.45 0.47
C ALA A 299 -39.57 -20.76 0.42
N ASN A 300 -39.91 -21.24 -0.79
CA ASN A 300 -40.59 -22.52 -1.01
C ASN A 300 -39.69 -23.74 -0.69
N LEU A 301 -38.36 -23.66 -0.89
CA LEU A 301 -37.43 -24.71 -0.46
C LEU A 301 -37.32 -24.80 1.08
N TYR A 302 -37.14 -23.67 1.78
CA TYR A 302 -37.15 -23.62 3.25
C TYR A 302 -38.50 -24.05 3.83
N GLN A 303 -39.62 -23.71 3.19
CA GLN A 303 -40.96 -24.11 3.65
C GLN A 303 -41.21 -25.62 3.53
N LYS A 304 -40.50 -26.32 2.62
CA LYS A 304 -40.67 -27.76 2.34
C LYS A 304 -39.54 -28.64 2.87
N GLY A 305 -38.40 -28.07 3.28
CA GLY A 305 -37.22 -28.83 3.69
C GLY A 305 -36.50 -29.52 2.53
N ILE A 306 -36.42 -28.86 1.37
CA ILE A 306 -35.77 -29.42 0.17
C ILE A 306 -34.33 -28.90 0.11
N GLY A 307 -33.35 -29.80 0.25
CA GLY A 307 -31.91 -29.49 0.24
C GLY A 307 -31.36 -28.85 1.52
N VAL A 308 -32.24 -28.50 2.45
CA VAL A 308 -31.99 -27.86 3.74
C VAL A 308 -33.07 -28.32 4.74
N SER A 309 -32.80 -28.25 6.05
CA SER A 309 -33.84 -28.43 7.07
C SER A 309 -34.97 -27.41 6.90
N ALA A 310 -36.22 -27.82 7.13
CA ALA A 310 -37.37 -26.93 6.99
C ALA A 310 -37.35 -25.81 8.04
N ASP A 311 -37.44 -24.55 7.60
CA ASP A 311 -37.46 -23.36 8.46
C ASP A 311 -38.57 -22.40 8.00
N PRO A 312 -39.74 -22.40 8.67
CA PRO A 312 -40.85 -21.50 8.36
C PRO A 312 -40.55 -20.01 8.60
N VAL A 313 -39.56 -19.68 9.43
CA VAL A 313 -39.19 -18.29 9.75
C VAL A 313 -38.32 -17.71 8.63
N LEU A 314 -37.28 -18.44 8.21
CA LEU A 314 -36.49 -18.07 7.03
C LEU A 314 -37.34 -18.09 5.74
N ALA A 315 -38.22 -19.08 5.59
CA ALA A 315 -39.17 -19.12 4.46
C ALA A 315 -39.99 -17.83 4.37
N LYS A 316 -40.55 -17.37 5.50
CA LYS A 316 -41.30 -16.11 5.55
C LYS A 316 -40.41 -14.90 5.25
N GLN A 317 -39.21 -14.81 5.83
CA GLN A 317 -38.30 -13.68 5.60
C GLN A 317 -37.93 -13.54 4.11
N TRP A 318 -37.59 -14.65 3.43
CA TRP A 318 -37.29 -14.62 1.99
C TRP A 318 -38.52 -14.30 1.12
N SER A 319 -39.72 -14.72 1.53
CA SER A 319 -40.98 -14.34 0.90
C SER A 319 -41.25 -12.84 1.04
N ASP A 320 -41.12 -12.28 2.25
CA ASP A 320 -41.37 -10.86 2.53
C ASP A 320 -40.37 -9.97 1.75
N LEU A 321 -39.10 -10.37 1.68
CA LEU A 321 -38.08 -9.72 0.83
C LEU A 321 -38.42 -9.76 -0.66
N ALA A 322 -38.93 -10.89 -1.16
CA ALA A 322 -39.37 -11.00 -2.56
C ALA A 322 -40.55 -10.06 -2.88
N ILE A 323 -41.49 -9.91 -1.93
CA ILE A 323 -42.64 -9.00 -2.03
C ILE A 323 -42.20 -7.54 -1.94
N GLU A 324 -41.15 -7.22 -1.19
CA GLU A 324 -40.58 -5.87 -1.13
C GLU A 324 -39.86 -5.49 -2.43
N ASP A 325 -39.00 -6.38 -2.94
CA ASP A 325 -38.27 -6.13 -4.20
C ASP A 325 -39.22 -6.08 -5.41
N ALA A 326 -40.31 -6.85 -5.41
CA ALA A 326 -41.36 -6.75 -6.44
C ALA A 326 -42.08 -5.38 -6.46
N LYS A 327 -42.00 -4.58 -5.37
CA LYS A 327 -42.50 -3.19 -5.32
C LYS A 327 -41.44 -2.18 -5.78
N LYS A 328 -40.15 -2.50 -5.62
CA LYS A 328 -39.02 -1.66 -6.07
C LYS A 328 -38.84 -1.80 -7.58
N LYS A 329 -39.49 -0.94 -8.37
CA LYS A 329 -39.08 -0.76 -9.78
C LYS A 329 -37.67 -0.17 -9.83
N PRO A 330 -36.64 -0.87 -10.35
CA PRO A 330 -35.30 -0.29 -10.47
C PRO A 330 -35.34 0.85 -11.49
N GLN A 331 -35.07 2.07 -11.05
CA GLN A 331 -35.05 3.25 -11.91
C GLN A 331 -33.70 3.35 -12.64
N ILE A 332 -33.43 2.36 -13.50
CA ILE A 332 -32.25 2.31 -14.37
C ILE A 332 -32.20 3.61 -15.18
N SER A 333 -31.08 4.34 -15.13
CA SER A 333 -30.95 5.65 -15.77
C SER A 333 -31.05 5.54 -17.31
N SER A 334 -31.50 6.59 -17.98
CA SER A 334 -31.55 6.64 -19.45
C SER A 334 -30.19 6.36 -20.11
N LEU A 335 -29.09 6.74 -19.46
CA LEU A 335 -27.73 6.45 -19.92
C LEU A 335 -27.39 4.96 -19.80
N ALA A 336 -27.76 4.31 -18.69
CA ALA A 336 -27.55 2.87 -18.51
C ALA A 336 -28.43 2.02 -19.45
N GLN A 337 -29.68 2.45 -19.71
CA GLN A 337 -30.54 1.83 -20.72
C GLN A 337 -29.94 1.95 -22.13
N ALA A 338 -29.36 3.10 -22.47
CA ALA A 338 -28.65 3.28 -23.73
C ALA A 338 -27.35 2.47 -23.82
N ALA A 339 -26.57 2.38 -22.74
CA ALA A 339 -25.35 1.56 -22.68
C ALA A 339 -25.67 0.09 -22.97
N LEU A 340 -26.64 -0.50 -22.27
CA LEU A 340 -27.11 -1.89 -22.50
C LEU A 340 -27.61 -2.10 -23.94
N TRP A 341 -28.35 -1.13 -24.51
CA TRP A 341 -28.81 -1.23 -25.89
C TRP A 341 -27.64 -1.23 -26.89
N LEU A 342 -26.70 -0.28 -26.74
CA LEU A 342 -25.53 -0.09 -27.59
C LEU A 342 -24.50 -1.23 -27.46
N SER A 343 -24.35 -1.81 -26.27
CA SER A 343 -23.37 -2.86 -25.95
C SER A 343 -23.84 -4.29 -26.21
N ASN A 344 -25.11 -4.50 -26.56
CA ASN A 344 -25.77 -5.81 -26.57
C ASN A 344 -25.82 -6.50 -25.20
N ASP A 345 -26.30 -5.78 -24.18
CA ASP A 345 -26.47 -6.20 -22.78
C ASP A 345 -25.17 -6.55 -22.03
N LEU A 346 -24.01 -6.30 -22.64
CA LEU A 346 -22.69 -6.56 -22.03
C LEU A 346 -22.33 -5.61 -20.85
N THR A 347 -22.86 -4.39 -20.80
CA THR A 347 -22.56 -3.40 -19.75
C THR A 347 -23.63 -2.32 -19.67
N ASP A 348 -23.89 -1.84 -18.46
CA ASP A 348 -24.73 -0.68 -18.16
C ASP A 348 -23.95 0.65 -18.07
N LYS A 349 -22.62 0.61 -18.26
CA LYS A 349 -21.75 1.80 -18.27
C LYS A 349 -21.40 2.18 -19.69
N LEU A 350 -21.70 3.41 -20.09
CA LEU A 350 -21.38 3.90 -21.43
C LEU A 350 -19.86 4.04 -21.63
N GLU A 351 -19.14 4.21 -20.52
CA GLU A 351 -17.68 4.19 -20.37
C GLU A 351 -17.03 2.82 -20.66
N GLU A 352 -17.80 1.74 -20.81
CA GLU A 352 -17.32 0.40 -21.16
C GLU A 352 -17.75 -0.01 -22.58
N THR A 353 -18.09 0.98 -23.43
CA THR A 353 -18.52 0.80 -24.82
C THR A 353 -17.68 1.64 -25.79
N SER A 354 -17.86 1.49 -27.10
CA SER A 354 -17.21 2.34 -28.13
C SER A 354 -17.54 3.84 -28.02
N TYR A 355 -18.48 4.22 -27.14
CA TYR A 355 -18.82 5.60 -26.83
C TYR A 355 -17.93 6.22 -25.74
N GLN A 356 -17.16 5.42 -24.99
CA GLN A 356 -16.22 5.89 -23.95
C GLN A 356 -15.31 7.03 -24.43
N MET A 357 -14.80 7.87 -23.52
CA MET A 357 -13.72 8.78 -23.89
C MET A 357 -12.42 7.98 -24.10
N ASP A 358 -11.98 7.87 -25.37
CA ASP A 358 -10.73 7.25 -25.79
C ASP A 358 -9.59 8.29 -25.90
N GLY A 359 -8.38 7.90 -25.53
CA GLY A 359 -7.17 8.72 -25.71
C GLY A 359 -7.10 9.93 -24.78
N ILE A 360 -7.30 11.14 -25.33
CA ILE A 360 -6.75 12.39 -24.74
C ILE A 360 -7.41 12.83 -23.42
N PHE A 361 -8.53 12.21 -23.04
CA PHE A 361 -9.26 12.54 -21.80
C PHE A 361 -9.58 11.30 -20.96
N SER A 362 -9.01 10.14 -21.32
CA SER A 362 -9.02 8.92 -20.52
C SER A 362 -7.90 9.01 -19.48
N PRO A 363 -8.11 8.58 -18.22
CA PRO A 363 -6.98 8.22 -17.35
C PRO A 363 -6.16 7.10 -18.01
N TRP A 364 -4.83 7.13 -17.91
CA TRP A 364 -3.94 6.17 -18.57
C TRP A 364 -3.99 4.76 -17.95
N LYS A 365 -5.08 4.03 -18.18
CA LYS A 365 -5.38 2.70 -17.62
C LYS A 365 -4.62 1.51 -18.27
N ASN A 366 -3.41 1.72 -18.81
CA ASN A 366 -2.64 0.63 -19.43
C ASN A 366 -1.14 0.64 -19.02
N PRO A 367 -0.71 -0.26 -18.11
CA PRO A 367 0.68 -0.36 -17.66
C PRO A 367 1.71 -0.64 -18.77
N ALA A 368 1.31 -1.31 -19.87
CA ALA A 368 2.22 -1.62 -20.97
C ALA A 368 2.56 -0.38 -21.82
N VAL A 369 1.63 0.58 -21.92
CA VAL A 369 1.76 1.77 -22.78
C VAL A 369 2.79 2.78 -22.24
N LEU A 370 3.12 2.71 -20.94
CA LEU A 370 4.23 3.47 -20.33
C LEU A 370 5.59 3.18 -21.00
N ARG A 371 5.75 2.06 -21.72
CA ARG A 371 7.02 1.68 -22.37
C ARG A 371 7.26 2.28 -23.76
N ASN A 372 6.24 2.77 -24.46
CA ASN A 372 6.42 3.19 -25.86
C ASN A 372 5.48 4.28 -26.41
N ASN A 373 4.93 5.15 -25.55
CA ASN A 373 4.31 6.41 -26.02
C ASN A 373 5.37 7.29 -26.73
N THR A 374 5.21 7.52 -28.03
CA THR A 374 6.21 8.23 -28.86
C THR A 374 6.27 9.76 -28.67
N TYR A 375 5.46 10.33 -27.77
CA TYR A 375 5.25 11.78 -27.63
C TYR A 375 5.54 12.36 -26.24
N ASN A 376 5.84 11.52 -25.24
CA ASN A 376 6.27 11.91 -23.90
C ASN A 376 6.92 10.69 -23.25
N GLN A 377 8.10 10.83 -22.64
CA GLN A 377 8.63 9.78 -21.77
C GLN A 377 7.82 9.72 -20.47
N ALA A 378 7.62 8.50 -19.96
CA ALA A 378 7.08 8.27 -18.63
C ALA A 378 8.11 8.66 -17.55
N PRO A 379 7.69 9.27 -16.43
CA PRO A 379 8.61 9.57 -15.34
C PRO A 379 9.16 8.29 -14.69
N GLN A 380 10.40 8.33 -14.23
CA GLN A 380 11.07 7.19 -13.61
C GLN A 380 10.84 7.14 -12.10
N LEU A 381 10.81 5.93 -11.53
CA LEU A 381 10.64 5.66 -10.10
C LEU A 381 11.74 4.71 -9.63
N GLU A 382 12.30 4.95 -8.44
CA GLU A 382 13.35 4.08 -7.91
C GLU A 382 12.74 2.81 -7.28
N VAL A 383 13.24 1.66 -7.71
CA VAL A 383 12.90 0.37 -7.12
C VAL A 383 13.76 0.16 -5.88
N ILE A 384 13.13 0.08 -4.70
CA ILE A 384 13.85 -0.32 -3.48
C ILE A 384 14.24 -1.80 -3.62
N THR A 385 15.55 -2.07 -3.53
CA THR A 385 16.11 -3.41 -3.79
C THR A 385 16.14 -4.27 -2.52
N ARG A 386 16.27 -5.59 -2.70
CA ARG A 386 16.51 -6.54 -1.60
C ARG A 386 17.70 -6.13 -0.72
N GLN A 387 18.78 -5.62 -1.32
CA GLN A 387 19.99 -5.16 -0.61
C GLN A 387 19.79 -3.83 0.14
N GLN A 388 18.82 -2.99 -0.26
CA GLN A 388 18.43 -1.79 0.50
C GLN A 388 17.57 -2.16 1.74
N ILE A 389 16.77 -3.23 1.67
CA ILE A 389 15.93 -3.70 2.80
C ILE A 389 16.71 -4.58 3.78
N PHE A 390 17.50 -5.54 3.28
CA PHE A 390 18.21 -6.53 4.11
C PHE A 390 19.71 -6.27 4.09
N LYS A 391 20.19 -5.51 5.09
CA LYS A 391 21.60 -5.19 5.30
C LYS A 391 21.94 -5.38 6.78
N PRO A 392 22.70 -6.41 7.18
CA PRO A 392 23.07 -6.60 8.58
C PRO A 392 23.99 -5.47 9.04
N GLN A 393 23.76 -4.96 10.25
CA GLN A 393 24.51 -3.86 10.84
C GLN A 393 25.27 -4.36 12.09
N PHE A 394 26.57 -4.61 11.93
CA PHE A 394 27.48 -5.03 13.01
C PHE A 394 28.15 -3.81 13.68
N GLU A 395 27.33 -2.86 14.09
CA GLU A 395 27.73 -1.66 14.84
C GLU A 395 27.53 -1.89 16.34
N LEU A 396 28.37 -1.30 17.20
CA LEU A 396 28.22 -1.47 18.66
C LEU A 396 26.95 -0.76 19.14
N ILE A 397 26.08 -1.45 19.86
CA ILE A 397 24.92 -0.83 20.52
C ILE A 397 25.47 0.12 21.57
N GLN A 398 25.31 1.41 21.31
CA GLN A 398 25.75 2.48 22.19
C GLN A 398 24.95 2.48 23.50
N PRO A 399 25.60 2.55 24.68
CA PRO A 399 24.92 2.62 25.97
C PRO A 399 23.87 3.72 26.11
N ASN A 400 24.05 4.88 25.47
CA ASN A 400 23.04 5.95 25.49
C ASN A 400 21.80 5.66 24.62
N GLY A 401 21.87 4.70 23.68
CA GLY A 401 20.76 4.28 22.82
C GLY A 401 19.80 3.28 23.47
N ILE A 402 20.20 2.59 24.54
CA ILE A 402 19.34 1.65 25.28
C ILE A 402 18.39 2.44 26.22
N PRO A 403 17.08 2.11 26.31
CA PRO A 403 16.17 2.72 27.29
C PRO A 403 16.62 2.49 28.74
N ILE A 404 16.61 3.53 29.59
CA ILE A 404 17.08 3.45 30.99
C ILE A 404 16.33 2.38 31.80
N ASN A 405 15.03 2.17 31.55
CA ASN A 405 14.29 1.10 32.21
C ASN A 405 14.89 -0.29 31.90
N ASN A 406 15.42 -0.54 30.70
CA ASN A 406 15.98 -1.85 30.35
C ASN A 406 17.24 -2.17 31.18
N TYR A 407 17.90 -1.13 31.71
CA TYR A 407 18.96 -1.27 32.70
C TYR A 407 18.39 -1.54 34.10
N TYR A 408 17.35 -0.83 34.54
CA TYR A 408 16.67 -1.12 35.81
C TYR A 408 16.17 -2.57 35.86
N ASP A 409 15.50 -3.02 34.80
CA ASP A 409 14.99 -4.39 34.61
C ASP A 409 16.13 -5.43 34.77
N ALA A 410 17.35 -5.12 34.29
CA ALA A 410 18.54 -5.97 34.38
C ALA A 410 19.28 -5.92 35.75
N LEU A 411 18.88 -5.01 36.65
CA LEU A 411 19.41 -4.87 38.01
C LEU A 411 18.43 -5.42 39.07
N GLY A 412 17.36 -6.07 38.63
CA GLY A 412 16.43 -6.82 39.47
C GLY A 412 17.09 -8.09 40.00
N THR A 413 17.54 -8.06 41.26
CA THR A 413 18.12 -9.22 41.93
C THR A 413 17.10 -10.34 42.08
N LYS A 414 17.50 -11.57 41.75
CA LYS A 414 16.78 -12.76 42.25
C LYS A 414 16.87 -12.77 43.76
N ASN A 415 15.72 -12.99 44.40
CA ASN A 415 15.54 -13.22 45.84
C ASN A 415 16.34 -12.28 46.76
N ALA A 416 15.68 -11.20 47.19
CA ALA A 416 15.85 -10.78 48.57
C ALA A 416 15.06 -11.75 49.45
N ASP A 417 15.69 -12.87 49.84
CA ASP A 417 15.14 -13.82 50.80
C ASP A 417 15.09 -13.17 52.19
N LEU A 418 14.02 -12.42 52.46
CA LEU A 418 13.68 -12.03 53.82
C LEU A 418 13.41 -13.32 54.62
N PRO A 419 14.07 -13.53 55.77
CA PRO A 419 13.93 -14.77 56.52
C PRO A 419 12.48 -14.96 56.97
N ALA A 420 11.89 -16.08 56.57
CA ALA A 420 10.52 -16.41 56.91
C ALA A 420 10.31 -16.35 58.44
N ASN A 421 9.17 -15.77 58.85
CA ASN A 421 8.74 -15.55 60.24
C ASN A 421 9.44 -14.44 61.05
N GLN A 422 10.22 -13.54 60.44
CA GLN A 422 10.58 -12.24 61.06
C GLN A 422 10.07 -11.05 60.25
N TRP A 423 8.81 -10.67 60.49
CA TRP A 423 8.20 -9.48 59.92
C TRP A 423 7.30 -8.76 60.93
N SER A 424 7.29 -7.41 60.90
CA SER A 424 6.51 -6.56 61.79
C SER A 424 5.22 -6.06 61.11
N TYR A 425 4.08 -6.23 61.77
CA TYR A 425 2.78 -5.84 61.21
C TYR A 425 2.59 -4.31 61.23
N PRO A 426 2.06 -3.69 60.15
CA PRO A 426 1.88 -2.23 60.11
C PRO A 426 0.87 -1.69 61.14
N ASN A 427 1.35 -1.05 62.20
CA ASN A 427 0.50 -0.43 63.23
C ASN A 427 -0.28 0.80 62.75
N TYR A 428 -1.53 0.93 63.21
CA TYR A 428 -2.30 2.17 63.08
C TYR A 428 -1.68 3.30 63.92
N ARG A 429 -1.86 4.56 63.50
CA ARG A 429 -1.48 5.71 64.33
C ARG A 429 -2.32 5.73 65.62
N LEU A 430 -1.74 6.31 66.67
CA LEU A 430 -2.41 6.56 67.94
C LEU A 430 -3.33 7.79 67.82
N ASN A 431 -4.20 8.00 68.81
CA ASN A 431 -4.91 9.27 68.98
C ASN A 431 -3.87 10.43 69.05
N PRO A 432 -4.06 11.56 68.34
CA PRO A 432 -3.09 12.66 68.32
C PRO A 432 -2.72 13.26 69.69
N GLN A 433 -3.60 13.17 70.69
CA GLN A 433 -3.30 13.59 72.07
C GLN A 433 -2.33 12.63 72.75
N ILE A 434 -2.50 11.31 72.54
CA ILE A 434 -1.56 10.28 73.00
C ILE A 434 -0.23 10.40 72.25
N GLU A 435 -0.27 10.57 70.92
CA GLU A 435 0.93 10.77 70.09
C GLU A 435 1.72 12.01 70.51
N ALA A 436 1.04 13.08 70.95
CA ALA A 436 1.68 14.28 71.49
C ALA A 436 2.30 14.05 72.88
N LEU A 437 1.69 13.23 73.74
CA LEU A 437 2.26 12.87 75.04
C LEU A 437 3.50 11.97 74.89
N GLU A 438 3.44 10.94 74.04
CA GLU A 438 4.59 10.05 73.74
C GLU A 438 5.79 10.81 73.15
N LYS A 439 5.55 11.84 72.34
CA LYS A 439 6.60 12.70 71.75
C LYS A 439 7.37 13.51 72.79
N VAL A 440 6.79 13.79 73.96
CA VAL A 440 7.45 14.51 75.05
C VAL A 440 8.39 13.58 75.83
N THR A 441 8.14 12.27 75.81
CA THR A 441 8.78 11.30 76.70
C THR A 441 9.66 10.25 76.01
N SER A 442 9.56 10.08 74.68
CA SER A 442 10.39 9.14 73.92
C SER A 442 11.31 9.82 72.90
N SER A 443 12.62 9.74 73.14
CA SER A 443 13.67 10.18 72.21
C SER A 443 13.71 9.40 70.89
N VAL A 444 13.03 8.24 70.83
CA VAL A 444 12.87 7.41 69.62
C VAL A 444 11.74 7.92 68.71
N VAL A 445 10.72 8.58 69.29
CA VAL A 445 9.57 9.16 68.58
C VAL A 445 9.86 10.59 68.12
N ALA A 446 10.78 11.30 68.79
CA ALA A 446 11.21 12.66 68.45
C ALA A 446 11.90 12.83 67.08
N ARG A 447 12.26 11.74 66.38
CA ARG A 447 12.86 11.79 65.03
C ARG A 447 11.80 11.58 63.95
N THR A 448 11.24 12.67 63.44
CA THR A 448 10.46 12.69 62.20
C THR A 448 11.33 12.30 61.00
N ASN A 449 10.75 11.59 60.03
CA ASN A 449 11.39 11.06 58.81
C ASN A 449 12.37 9.89 59.05
N LEU A 450 11.81 8.69 59.26
CA LEU A 450 12.48 7.42 58.93
C LEU A 450 11.51 6.55 58.11
N PRO A 451 11.97 5.79 57.10
CA PRO A 451 11.11 4.93 56.29
C PRO A 451 10.54 3.76 57.10
N ALA A 452 9.29 3.38 56.81
CA ALA A 452 8.78 2.07 57.22
C ALA A 452 9.19 1.00 56.18
N PRO A 453 9.35 -0.28 56.57
CA PRO A 453 9.08 -0.87 57.89
C PRO A 453 10.33 -1.51 58.54
N TYR A 454 11.26 -0.70 59.08
CA TYR A 454 12.26 -1.19 60.03
C TYR A 454 12.46 -0.20 61.20
N LYS A 455 11.88 -0.55 62.34
CA LYS A 455 12.33 -0.12 63.67
C LYS A 455 12.00 -1.24 64.65
N ASP A 456 13.03 -1.97 65.07
CA ASP A 456 12.96 -2.64 66.38
C ASP A 456 12.87 -1.54 67.44
N ALA A 457 11.76 -1.56 68.17
CA ALA A 457 11.57 -0.79 69.38
C ALA A 457 11.31 -1.80 70.51
N ASN A 458 12.39 -2.34 71.07
CA ASN A 458 12.33 -3.09 72.31
C ASN A 458 11.79 -2.16 73.41
N TYR A 459 10.54 -2.36 73.82
CA TYR A 459 9.91 -1.61 74.92
C TYR A 459 10.41 -2.12 76.28
N TYR A 460 11.72 -2.01 76.50
CA TYR A 460 12.37 -2.22 77.78
C TYR A 460 12.99 -0.91 78.26
N LEU A 461 12.21 -0.14 79.03
CA LEU A 461 12.78 0.88 79.92
C LEU A 461 13.41 0.17 81.11
N ASP A 462 14.65 -0.28 80.92
CA ASP A 462 15.49 -0.75 82.01
C ASP A 462 15.81 0.47 82.91
N HIS A 463 15.24 0.49 84.10
CA HIS A 463 15.43 1.55 85.10
C HIS A 463 15.76 0.89 86.44
N ASP A 464 17.05 0.91 86.79
CA ASP A 464 17.53 0.46 88.08
C ASP A 464 17.09 1.45 89.18
N PHE A 465 16.00 1.09 89.88
CA PHE A 465 15.43 1.87 90.99
C PHE A 465 16.14 1.62 92.34
N SER A 466 17.35 1.07 92.37
CA SER A 466 18.07 0.70 93.61
C SER A 466 18.29 1.84 94.63
N ASN A 467 18.12 3.11 94.26
CA ASN A 467 18.38 4.28 95.13
C ASN A 467 17.35 5.43 95.06
N ALA A 468 16.14 5.23 94.50
CA ALA A 468 15.10 6.27 94.48
C ALA A 468 14.31 6.33 95.80
N SER A 469 13.95 7.52 96.30
CA SER A 469 13.09 7.62 97.49
C SER A 469 11.62 7.40 97.14
N LEU A 470 10.80 7.04 98.14
CA LEU A 470 9.36 6.82 97.93
C LEU A 470 8.63 8.07 97.39
N MET A 471 9.14 9.27 97.68
CA MET A 471 8.58 10.51 97.13
C MET A 471 9.02 10.75 95.68
N ASP A 472 10.22 10.36 95.27
CA ASP A 472 10.64 10.44 93.86
C ASP A 472 9.78 9.51 92.99
N ILE A 473 9.53 8.29 93.50
CA ILE A 473 8.66 7.28 92.85
C ILE A 473 7.20 7.78 92.75
N TRP A 474 6.74 8.64 93.67
CA TRP A 474 5.38 9.21 93.65
C TRP A 474 5.28 10.57 92.92
N THR A 475 6.39 11.22 92.59
CA THR A 475 6.38 12.56 91.98
C THR A 475 7.11 12.69 90.64
N GLN A 476 7.88 11.68 90.22
CA GLN A 476 8.18 11.52 88.80
C GLN A 476 6.91 11.04 88.05
N GLY A 477 6.66 11.58 86.86
CA GLY A 477 5.59 11.11 85.98
C GLY A 477 4.15 11.42 86.40
N TRP A 478 3.83 11.89 87.62
CA TRP A 478 2.42 12.09 88.04
C TRP A 478 1.63 13.01 87.10
N GLN A 479 2.26 14.08 86.60
CA GLN A 479 1.66 15.00 85.62
C GLN A 479 1.41 14.32 84.26
N GLN A 480 2.32 13.46 83.83
CA GLN A 480 2.14 12.62 82.65
C GLN A 480 0.98 11.66 82.88
N GLN A 481 0.98 10.89 83.97
CA GLN A 481 -0.09 9.93 84.27
C GLN A 481 -1.46 10.60 84.41
N VAL A 482 -1.56 11.80 84.99
CA VAL A 482 -2.77 12.62 85.00
C VAL A 482 -3.20 13.06 83.60
N ASN A 483 -2.26 13.41 82.71
CA ASN A 483 -2.58 13.75 81.32
C ASN A 483 -3.11 12.54 80.52
N TYR A 484 -2.46 11.37 80.61
CA TYR A 484 -2.99 10.14 79.99
C TYR A 484 -4.33 9.75 80.61
N MET A 485 -4.50 9.86 81.93
CA MET A 485 -5.76 9.58 82.63
C MET A 485 -6.87 10.55 82.22
N SER A 486 -6.56 11.82 81.92
CA SER A 486 -7.52 12.79 81.40
C SER A 486 -8.01 12.40 80.00
N VAL A 487 -7.10 12.05 79.09
CA VAL A 487 -7.44 11.58 77.73
C VAL A 487 -8.18 10.25 77.79
N PHE A 488 -7.71 9.29 78.60
CA PHE A 488 -8.34 8.00 78.85
C PHE A 488 -9.78 8.17 79.34
N ASN A 489 -10.02 8.95 80.39
CA ASN A 489 -11.37 9.15 80.94
C ASN A 489 -12.31 9.82 79.91
N GLN A 490 -11.83 10.80 79.15
CA GLN A 490 -12.62 11.46 78.09
C GLN A 490 -13.00 10.51 76.95
N MET A 491 -12.20 9.47 76.68
CA MET A 491 -12.54 8.41 75.74
C MET A 491 -13.40 7.33 76.40
N TYR A 492 -13.12 6.95 77.64
CA TYR A 492 -13.77 5.86 78.36
C TYR A 492 -15.27 6.11 78.52
N PHE A 493 -15.67 7.32 78.92
CA PHE A 493 -17.09 7.68 78.99
C PHE A 493 -17.81 7.63 77.63
N LYS A 494 -17.11 7.79 76.51
CA LYS A 494 -17.68 7.63 75.16
C LYS A 494 -17.70 6.15 74.76
N ALA A 495 -16.65 5.41 75.09
CA ALA A 495 -16.50 3.99 74.78
C ALA A 495 -17.59 3.13 75.45
N ILE A 496 -17.94 3.41 76.71
CA ILE A 496 -19.05 2.73 77.41
C ILE A 496 -20.44 3.16 76.90
N LEU A 497 -20.53 4.29 76.18
CA LEU A 497 -21.72 4.74 75.46
C LEU A 497 -21.76 4.25 74.00
N GLY A 498 -20.82 3.39 73.59
CA GLY A 498 -20.79 2.77 72.27
C GLY A 498 -19.93 3.48 71.22
N ASP A 499 -19.13 4.51 71.55
CA ASP A 499 -18.23 5.11 70.57
C ASP A 499 -17.09 4.14 70.17
N SER A 500 -17.28 3.44 69.04
CA SER A 500 -16.35 2.42 68.55
C SER A 500 -14.95 2.95 68.24
N LYS A 501 -14.83 4.26 67.96
CA LYS A 501 -13.53 4.93 67.85
C LYS A 501 -12.83 5.01 69.21
N SER A 502 -13.48 5.53 70.25
CA SER A 502 -12.89 5.60 71.60
C SER A 502 -12.59 4.21 72.15
N GLN A 503 -13.42 3.20 71.86
CA GLN A 503 -13.14 1.80 72.17
C GLN A 503 -11.84 1.32 71.49
N PHE A 504 -11.67 1.59 70.19
CA PHE A 504 -10.43 1.26 69.47
C PHE A 504 -9.19 1.98 70.03
N GLU A 505 -9.29 3.29 70.30
CA GLU A 505 -8.17 4.08 70.83
C GLU A 505 -7.77 3.61 72.25
N ILE A 506 -8.73 3.18 73.07
CA ILE A 506 -8.48 2.53 74.37
C ILE A 506 -7.87 1.13 74.19
N GLY A 507 -8.30 0.36 73.20
CA GLY A 507 -7.68 -0.92 72.83
C GLY A 507 -6.19 -0.76 72.49
N GLN A 508 -5.81 0.31 71.78
CA GLN A 508 -4.40 0.65 71.54
C GLN A 508 -3.65 1.00 72.83
N MET A 509 -4.30 1.70 73.78
CA MET A 509 -3.67 2.02 75.08
C MET A 509 -3.38 0.75 75.88
N PHE A 510 -4.30 -0.22 75.93
CA PHE A 510 -4.07 -1.49 76.62
C PHE A 510 -3.10 -2.42 75.88
N GLN A 511 -3.11 -2.47 74.55
CA GLN A 511 -2.17 -3.29 73.77
C GLN A 511 -0.71 -2.82 73.92
N PHE A 512 -0.49 -1.51 74.01
CA PHE A 512 0.85 -0.91 74.02
C PHE A 512 1.27 -0.31 75.38
N GLY A 513 0.46 -0.44 76.44
CA GLY A 513 0.80 0.04 77.79
C GLY A 513 0.82 1.57 77.95
N LEU A 514 0.03 2.30 77.17
CA LEU A 514 0.12 3.76 77.02
C LEU A 514 -0.63 4.47 78.15
N GLY A 515 0.04 4.74 79.28
CA GLY A 515 -0.56 5.38 80.45
C GLY A 515 -1.51 4.49 81.27
N VAL A 516 -1.68 3.24 80.85
CA VAL A 516 -2.33 2.13 81.56
C VAL A 516 -1.39 0.93 81.54
N ALA A 517 -1.54 -0.01 82.47
CA ALA A 517 -0.78 -1.26 82.40
C ALA A 517 -1.13 -2.04 81.11
N GLN A 518 -0.12 -2.61 80.45
CA GLN A 518 -0.33 -3.43 79.26
C GLN A 518 -1.20 -4.65 79.61
N ASN A 519 -2.26 -4.88 78.84
CA ASN A 519 -3.20 -5.97 79.08
C ASN A 519 -3.90 -6.38 77.78
N ASP A 520 -3.48 -7.51 77.21
CA ASP A 520 -4.00 -7.99 75.93
C ASP A 520 -5.47 -8.47 76.03
N GLU A 521 -5.93 -8.98 77.18
CA GLU A 521 -7.34 -9.36 77.38
C GLU A 521 -8.26 -8.14 77.33
N ALA A 522 -7.84 -7.04 77.99
CA ALA A 522 -8.54 -5.76 77.93
C ALA A 522 -8.49 -5.17 76.52
N ALA A 523 -7.34 -5.23 75.84
CA ALA A 523 -7.21 -4.79 74.45
C ALA A 523 -8.14 -5.57 73.51
N ILE A 524 -8.18 -6.90 73.63
CA ILE A 524 -9.09 -7.78 72.89
C ILE A 524 -10.55 -7.39 73.14
N ALA A 525 -10.96 -7.20 74.39
CA ALA A 525 -12.34 -6.82 74.72
C ALA A 525 -12.73 -5.46 74.11
N PHE A 526 -11.85 -4.44 74.21
CA PHE A 526 -12.11 -3.13 73.61
C PHE A 526 -12.09 -3.17 72.07
N TYR A 527 -11.19 -3.95 71.46
CA TYR A 527 -11.19 -4.15 70.01
C TYR A 527 -12.38 -4.95 69.50
N GLN A 528 -12.85 -5.98 70.22
CA GLN A 528 -14.05 -6.76 69.86
C GLN A 528 -15.30 -5.87 69.83
N ASN A 529 -15.55 -5.10 70.90
CA ASN A 529 -16.66 -4.15 70.97
C ASN A 529 -16.65 -3.14 69.80
N ALA A 530 -15.47 -2.69 69.36
CA ALA A 530 -15.33 -1.82 68.20
C ALA A 530 -15.48 -2.57 66.85
N ALA A 531 -14.97 -3.80 66.77
CA ALA A 531 -14.95 -4.65 65.58
C ALA A 531 -16.33 -5.20 65.21
N GLU A 532 -17.18 -5.51 66.20
CA GLU A 532 -18.60 -5.84 66.04
C GLU A 532 -19.39 -4.64 65.51
N GLN A 533 -19.09 -3.44 66.03
CA GLN A 533 -19.54 -2.16 65.48
C GLN A 533 -18.83 -1.76 64.16
N GLN A 534 -18.20 -2.73 63.49
CA GLN A 534 -17.62 -2.63 62.16
C GLN A 534 -16.43 -1.67 62.02
N HIS A 535 -15.79 -1.26 63.11
CA HIS A 535 -14.63 -0.37 63.08
C HIS A 535 -13.41 -1.06 62.45
N LEU A 536 -13.11 -0.74 61.19
CA LEU A 536 -12.14 -1.46 60.36
C LEU A 536 -10.73 -1.55 60.98
N ALA A 537 -10.28 -0.52 61.70
CA ALA A 537 -8.99 -0.53 62.37
C ALA A 537 -8.95 -1.47 63.58
N ALA A 538 -10.08 -1.65 64.27
CA ALA A 538 -10.21 -2.63 65.35
C ALA A 538 -10.23 -4.06 64.81
N GLN A 539 -10.96 -4.30 63.71
CA GLN A 539 -10.93 -5.60 63.02
C GLN A 539 -9.51 -6.00 62.59
N TYR A 540 -8.70 -5.03 62.14
CA TYR A 540 -7.29 -5.24 61.85
C TYR A 540 -6.45 -5.50 63.11
N ASN A 541 -6.44 -4.60 64.10
CA ASN A 541 -5.61 -4.77 65.30
C ASN A 541 -5.96 -6.04 66.07
N LEU A 542 -7.25 -6.43 66.11
CA LEU A 542 -7.71 -7.69 66.69
C LEU A 542 -7.18 -8.91 65.92
N GLY A 543 -7.24 -8.87 64.58
CA GLY A 543 -6.68 -9.91 63.72
C GLY A 543 -5.16 -10.06 63.88
N ILE A 544 -4.42 -8.95 64.00
CA ILE A 544 -2.98 -8.96 64.29
C ILE A 544 -2.69 -9.49 65.70
N LEU A 545 -3.43 -9.05 66.72
CA LEU A 545 -3.19 -9.45 68.11
C LEU A 545 -3.45 -10.96 68.32
N TYR A 546 -4.46 -11.54 67.67
CA TYR A 546 -4.61 -13.00 67.61
C TYR A 546 -3.46 -13.67 66.85
N LEU A 547 -2.98 -13.10 65.75
CA LEU A 547 -1.89 -13.66 64.93
C LEU A 547 -0.53 -13.65 65.65
N GLU A 548 -0.26 -12.61 66.45
CA GLU A 548 0.97 -12.45 67.25
C GLU A 548 0.98 -13.30 68.53
N ARG A 549 -0.20 -13.71 69.03
CA ARG A 549 -0.34 -14.49 70.27
C ARG A 549 -0.73 -15.96 70.06
N ALA A 550 -1.08 -16.35 68.82
CA ALA A 550 -1.61 -17.67 68.49
C ALA A 550 -0.81 -18.85 69.07
N GLN A 551 -1.49 -19.70 69.84
CA GLN A 551 -0.92 -20.95 70.38
C GLN A 551 -1.37 -22.18 69.60
N ASP A 552 -2.56 -22.12 68.97
CA ASP A 552 -3.14 -23.24 68.22
C ASP A 552 -3.81 -22.82 66.88
N GLU A 553 -4.34 -23.81 66.16
CA GLU A 553 -5.03 -23.63 64.88
C GLU A 553 -6.23 -22.67 64.96
N LYS A 554 -6.95 -22.69 66.08
CA LYS A 554 -8.17 -21.88 66.27
C LYS A 554 -7.80 -20.41 66.43
N ASP A 555 -6.67 -20.07 67.04
CA ASP A 555 -6.18 -18.69 67.06
C ASP A 555 -5.82 -18.20 65.66
N TYR A 556 -5.08 -19.00 64.87
CA TYR A 556 -4.74 -18.67 63.48
C TYR A 556 -5.97 -18.50 62.59
N GLN A 557 -6.98 -19.37 62.73
CA GLN A 557 -8.26 -19.23 62.01
C GLN A 557 -9.06 -18.01 62.50
N THR A 558 -9.00 -17.68 63.80
CA THR A 558 -9.64 -16.47 64.35
C THR A 558 -9.01 -15.20 63.76
N ALA A 559 -7.67 -15.15 63.73
CA ALA A 559 -6.91 -14.08 63.10
C ALA A 559 -7.23 -13.93 61.60
N LEU A 560 -7.20 -15.04 60.85
CA LEU A 560 -7.50 -15.05 59.41
C LEU A 560 -8.93 -14.57 59.12
N ASN A 561 -9.91 -14.95 59.95
CA ASN A 561 -11.29 -14.49 59.81
C ASN A 561 -11.41 -12.96 59.99
N TRP A 562 -10.84 -12.40 61.06
CA TRP A 562 -10.88 -10.94 61.29
C TRP A 562 -10.15 -10.15 60.20
N LEU A 563 -8.99 -10.63 59.74
CA LEU A 563 -8.26 -10.04 58.62
C LEU A 563 -9.06 -10.14 57.31
N THR A 564 -9.70 -11.28 57.02
CA THR A 564 -10.51 -11.47 55.80
C THR A 564 -11.76 -10.59 55.80
N VAL A 565 -12.48 -10.49 56.93
CA VAL A 565 -13.64 -9.60 57.08
C VAL A 565 -13.23 -8.14 56.88
N GLY A 566 -12.13 -7.69 57.49
CA GLY A 566 -11.60 -6.35 57.29
C GLY A 566 -11.16 -6.09 55.85
N ALA A 567 -10.51 -7.07 55.20
CA ALA A 567 -10.05 -6.97 53.82
C ALA A 567 -11.20 -6.85 52.82
N PHE A 568 -12.26 -7.64 52.99
CA PHE A 568 -13.47 -7.57 52.16
C PHE A 568 -14.19 -6.22 52.32
N LYS A 569 -14.17 -5.63 53.52
CA LYS A 569 -14.70 -4.27 53.78
C LYS A 569 -13.77 -3.13 53.33
N GLY A 570 -12.73 -3.41 52.55
CA GLY A 570 -11.83 -2.38 51.99
C GLY A 570 -10.70 -1.92 52.93
N ASN A 571 -10.43 -2.62 54.04
CA ASN A 571 -9.27 -2.28 54.86
C ASN A 571 -7.97 -2.67 54.13
N LYS A 572 -7.30 -1.68 53.56
CA LYS A 572 -6.05 -1.84 52.81
C LYS A 572 -4.88 -2.45 53.60
N ARG A 573 -4.86 -2.32 54.93
CA ARG A 573 -3.86 -3.00 55.78
C ARG A 573 -4.19 -4.48 55.94
N CYS A 574 -5.47 -4.82 56.15
CA CYS A 574 -5.91 -6.23 56.12
C CYS A 574 -5.59 -6.87 54.77
N GLN A 575 -5.88 -6.19 53.65
CA GLN A 575 -5.57 -6.67 52.30
C GLN A 575 -4.06 -6.93 52.12
N TYR A 576 -3.19 -6.00 52.55
CA TYR A 576 -1.73 -6.17 52.45
C TYR A 576 -1.18 -7.29 53.35
N VAL A 577 -1.63 -7.38 54.60
CA VAL A 577 -1.23 -8.46 55.52
C VAL A 577 -1.72 -9.81 55.01
N LEU A 578 -2.97 -9.89 54.56
CA LEU A 578 -3.54 -11.11 53.99
C LEU A 578 -2.82 -11.50 52.68
N ALA A 579 -2.42 -10.54 51.84
CA ALA A 579 -1.60 -10.81 50.66
C ALA A 579 -0.29 -11.52 51.03
N ARG A 580 0.46 -11.01 52.02
CA ARG A 580 1.72 -11.64 52.46
C ARG A 580 1.52 -12.99 53.17
N ILE A 581 0.51 -13.10 54.04
CA ILE A 581 0.15 -14.37 54.69
C ILE A 581 -0.20 -15.45 53.64
N LEU A 582 -0.95 -15.09 52.59
CA LEU A 582 -1.26 -16.01 51.49
C LEU A 582 -0.07 -16.22 50.55
N ASN A 583 0.91 -15.32 50.47
CA ASN A 583 2.10 -15.55 49.64
C ASN A 583 3.13 -16.48 50.31
N GLU A 584 3.31 -16.34 51.63
CA GLU A 584 4.33 -17.05 52.43
C GLU A 584 3.79 -18.30 53.12
N GLY A 585 2.48 -18.36 53.40
CA GLY A 585 1.91 -19.28 54.38
C GLY A 585 2.27 -18.90 55.83
N LYS A 586 1.78 -19.71 56.78
CA LYS A 586 2.19 -19.66 58.20
C LYS A 586 2.28 -21.06 58.81
N VAL A 587 3.39 -21.26 59.53
CA VAL A 587 3.71 -22.44 60.33
C VAL A 587 3.69 -22.01 61.79
N GLY A 588 3.01 -22.78 62.66
CA GLY A 588 2.88 -22.48 64.08
C GLY A 588 4.13 -22.82 64.90
N PRO A 589 4.16 -22.45 66.20
CA PRO A 589 5.30 -22.71 67.10
C PRO A 589 5.56 -24.20 67.36
N ASP A 590 4.60 -25.08 67.03
CA ASP A 590 4.73 -26.54 67.10
C ASP A 590 5.24 -27.17 65.78
N GLY A 591 5.52 -26.36 64.76
CA GLY A 591 6.00 -26.80 63.45
C GLY A 591 4.93 -27.22 62.45
N LYS A 592 3.63 -27.09 62.76
CA LYS A 592 2.54 -27.41 61.80
C LYS A 592 2.23 -26.24 60.85
N GLU A 593 2.01 -26.54 59.58
CA GLU A 593 1.45 -25.60 58.59
C GLU A 593 -0.04 -25.37 58.89
N TYR A 594 -0.39 -24.16 59.35
CA TYR A 594 -1.77 -23.76 59.66
C TYR A 594 -2.42 -22.89 58.58
N ILE A 595 -1.61 -22.18 57.78
CA ILE A 595 -2.08 -21.42 56.63
C ILE A 595 -1.20 -21.77 55.43
N LYS A 596 -1.81 -22.28 54.35
CA LYS A 596 -1.11 -22.71 53.14
C LYS A 596 -0.91 -21.53 52.16
N PRO A 597 0.20 -21.48 51.41
CA PRO A 597 0.38 -20.51 50.34
C PRO A 597 -0.69 -20.62 49.24
N ASN A 598 -1.15 -19.46 48.76
CA ASN A 598 -2.01 -19.27 47.60
C ASN A 598 -1.61 -17.95 46.90
N HIS A 599 -0.67 -18.02 45.96
CA HIS A 599 -0.10 -16.86 45.27
C HIS A 599 -1.12 -16.06 44.42
N GLU A 600 -2.17 -16.71 43.90
CA GLU A 600 -3.22 -16.05 43.11
C GLU A 600 -4.10 -15.14 43.98
N GLN A 601 -4.54 -15.65 45.14
CA GLN A 601 -5.27 -14.84 46.12
C GLN A 601 -4.36 -13.79 46.77
N ALA A 602 -3.08 -14.11 46.99
CA ALA A 602 -2.09 -13.14 47.47
C ALA A 602 -1.95 -11.93 46.53
N LEU A 603 -1.70 -12.18 45.24
CA LEU A 603 -1.57 -11.13 44.23
C LEU A 603 -2.88 -10.33 44.09
N SER A 604 -4.04 -10.99 44.14
CA SER A 604 -5.35 -10.34 44.13
C SER A 604 -5.54 -9.37 45.30
N MET A 605 -5.16 -9.78 46.52
CA MET A 605 -5.22 -8.93 47.71
C MET A 605 -4.19 -7.79 47.66
N LEU A 606 -3.03 -8.00 47.04
CA LEU A 606 -2.02 -6.96 46.80
C LEU A 606 -2.55 -5.88 45.84
N TYR A 607 -3.18 -6.28 44.73
CA TYR A 607 -3.87 -5.37 43.80
C TYR A 607 -4.95 -4.55 44.51
N LEU A 608 -5.79 -5.18 45.35
CA LEU A 608 -6.82 -4.47 46.12
C LEU A 608 -6.22 -3.46 47.11
N SER A 609 -5.13 -3.82 47.81
CA SER A 609 -4.46 -2.91 48.75
C SER A 609 -3.82 -1.72 48.03
N ALA A 610 -3.16 -1.95 46.90
CA ALA A 610 -2.58 -0.91 46.06
C ALA A 610 -3.66 0.03 45.50
N ALA A 611 -4.77 -0.50 44.99
CA ALA A 611 -5.91 0.30 44.50
C ALA A 611 -6.55 1.17 45.59
N ASN A 612 -6.45 0.78 46.86
CA ASN A 612 -6.86 1.59 48.01
C ASN A 612 -5.78 2.60 48.47
N ASN A 613 -4.77 2.87 47.64
CA ASN A 613 -3.66 3.81 47.86
C ASN A 613 -2.85 3.44 49.12
N TYR A 614 -2.33 2.22 49.18
CA TYR A 614 -1.47 1.77 50.29
C TYR A 614 -0.02 1.65 49.83
N GLY A 615 0.81 2.62 50.21
CA GLY A 615 2.20 2.74 49.74
C GLY A 615 3.02 1.45 49.70
N PRO A 616 3.05 0.62 50.77
CA PRO A 616 3.77 -0.65 50.75
C PRO A 616 3.26 -1.64 49.69
N ALA A 617 1.93 -1.70 49.47
CA ALA A 617 1.34 -2.54 48.43
C ALA A 617 1.58 -1.97 47.03
N GLU A 618 1.52 -0.65 46.86
CA GLU A 618 1.85 0.02 45.60
C GLU A 618 3.31 -0.24 45.21
N TYR A 619 4.25 -0.15 46.15
CA TYR A 619 5.66 -0.47 45.93
C TYR A 619 5.90 -1.94 45.60
N GLU A 620 5.32 -2.87 46.39
CA GLU A 620 5.51 -4.30 46.21
C GLU A 620 4.88 -4.81 44.90
N LEU A 621 3.72 -4.27 44.51
CA LEU A 621 3.10 -4.52 43.20
C LEU A 621 3.91 -3.90 42.05
N GLY A 622 4.47 -2.71 42.26
CA GLY A 622 5.37 -2.05 41.31
C GLY A 622 6.62 -2.90 41.03
N GLU A 623 7.28 -3.40 42.07
CA GLU A 623 8.42 -4.32 41.97
C GLU A 623 8.03 -5.66 41.33
N HIS A 624 6.89 -6.26 41.68
CA HIS A 624 6.40 -7.48 41.06
C HIS A 624 6.21 -7.29 39.54
N LEU A 625 5.52 -6.22 39.13
CA LEU A 625 5.29 -5.91 37.73
C LEU A 625 6.56 -5.50 36.98
N ALA A 626 7.51 -4.80 37.61
CA ALA A 626 8.80 -4.47 37.00
C ALA A 626 9.62 -5.74 36.67
N ARG A 627 9.63 -6.72 37.59
CA ARG A 627 10.39 -7.97 37.46
C ARG A 627 9.76 -9.00 36.50
N GLU A 628 8.45 -8.93 36.27
CA GLU A 628 7.74 -9.83 35.37
C GLU A 628 8.27 -9.71 33.92
N LEU A 629 8.69 -10.84 33.33
CA LEU A 629 9.35 -10.88 32.02
C LEU A 629 8.51 -10.27 30.90
N ASN A 630 9.07 -9.28 30.20
CA ASN A 630 8.44 -8.61 29.06
C ASN A 630 8.44 -9.45 27.74
N SER A 631 8.72 -10.75 27.83
CA SER A 631 8.71 -11.71 26.73
C SER A 631 7.28 -12.07 26.32
N GLY A 632 6.95 -11.87 25.04
CA GLY A 632 5.59 -12.11 24.50
C GLY A 632 4.65 -10.91 24.55
N LEU A 633 4.93 -9.89 25.39
CA LEU A 633 4.16 -8.65 25.42
C LEU A 633 4.41 -7.80 24.16
N SER A 634 3.36 -7.20 23.59
CA SER A 634 3.48 -6.24 22.48
C SER A 634 4.10 -4.91 22.93
N VAL A 635 4.54 -4.07 21.97
CA VAL A 635 5.04 -2.71 22.24
C VAL A 635 4.05 -1.89 23.08
N ASP A 636 2.76 -1.92 22.76
CA ASP A 636 1.74 -1.18 23.51
C ASP A 636 1.48 -1.75 24.91
N VAL A 637 1.47 -3.07 25.09
CA VAL A 637 1.31 -3.66 26.43
C VAL A 637 2.51 -3.32 27.31
N LYS A 638 3.74 -3.34 26.75
CA LYS A 638 4.96 -2.85 27.44
C LYS A 638 4.85 -1.37 27.82
N LYS A 639 4.29 -0.53 26.94
CA LYS A 639 4.07 0.91 27.19
C LYS A 639 3.07 1.16 28.33
N HIS A 640 1.93 0.46 28.32
CA HIS A 640 0.93 0.55 29.41
C HIS A 640 1.48 0.01 30.73
N LYS A 641 2.18 -1.13 30.71
CA LYS A 641 2.85 -1.72 31.89
C LYS A 641 3.86 -0.75 32.52
N ARG A 642 4.72 -0.11 31.72
CA ARG A 642 5.66 0.93 32.19
C ARG A 642 4.94 2.13 32.82
N ALA A 643 3.83 2.58 32.25
CA ALA A 643 3.03 3.67 32.81
C ALA A 643 2.40 3.30 34.16
N LEU A 644 1.86 2.08 34.29
CA LEU A 644 1.31 1.54 35.53
C LEU A 644 2.38 1.38 36.62
N VAL A 645 3.54 0.79 36.30
CA VAL A 645 4.65 0.64 37.25
C VAL A 645 5.15 2.00 37.76
N ARG A 646 5.33 3.00 36.88
CA ARG A 646 5.66 4.37 37.31
C ARG A 646 4.57 4.97 38.22
N GLN A 647 3.30 4.79 37.89
CA GLN A 647 2.18 5.28 38.72
C GLN A 647 2.18 4.62 40.11
N LEU A 648 2.49 3.33 40.20
CA LEU A 648 2.59 2.59 41.46
C LEU A 648 3.76 3.11 42.32
N TYR A 649 4.96 3.29 41.77
CA TYR A 649 6.06 3.91 42.51
C TYR A 649 5.77 5.37 42.90
N GLN A 650 5.06 6.13 42.06
CA GLN A 650 4.63 7.49 42.37
C GLN A 650 3.63 7.55 43.52
N GLY A 651 2.64 6.64 43.55
CA GLY A 651 1.72 6.47 44.67
C GLY A 651 2.45 6.08 45.95
N ALA A 652 3.34 5.09 45.87
CA ALA A 652 4.15 4.62 47.00
C ALA A 652 5.03 5.72 47.61
N ALA A 653 5.73 6.50 46.78
CA ALA A 653 6.54 7.63 47.22
C ALA A 653 5.67 8.73 47.88
N ALA A 654 4.51 9.07 47.29
CA ALA A 654 3.57 10.03 47.87
C ALA A 654 2.95 9.53 49.20
N ASN A 655 2.79 8.22 49.34
CA ASN A 655 2.37 7.54 50.58
C ASN A 655 3.52 7.27 51.57
N GLY A 656 4.72 7.80 51.33
CA GLY A 656 5.84 7.81 52.29
C GLY A 656 6.80 6.61 52.23
N VAL A 657 6.75 5.78 51.18
CA VAL A 657 7.69 4.67 50.97
C VAL A 657 8.96 5.18 50.29
N ALA A 658 10.01 5.45 51.08
CA ALA A 658 11.27 5.99 50.56
C ALA A 658 11.96 5.05 49.55
N GLN A 659 11.76 3.73 49.70
CA GLN A 659 12.26 2.69 48.80
C GLN A 659 11.73 2.86 47.35
N ALA A 660 10.58 3.54 47.17
CA ALA A 660 10.01 3.83 45.86
C ALA A 660 10.68 5.01 45.13
N LEU A 661 11.48 5.84 45.82
CA LEU A 661 12.05 7.07 45.26
C LEU A 661 13.05 6.80 44.13
N LEU A 662 13.99 5.86 44.33
CA LEU A 662 15.00 5.52 43.33
C LEU A 662 14.41 4.79 42.12
N PRO A 663 13.55 3.76 42.27
CA PRO A 663 12.81 3.19 41.14
C PRO A 663 12.02 4.27 40.37
N LEU A 664 11.30 5.16 41.07
CA LEU A 664 10.60 6.28 40.45
C LEU A 664 11.54 7.21 39.67
N ALA A 665 12.77 7.44 40.15
CA ALA A 665 13.78 8.22 39.44
C ALA A 665 14.22 7.54 38.12
N PHE A 666 14.43 6.22 38.09
CA PHE A 666 14.72 5.47 36.84
C PHE A 666 13.60 5.63 35.80
N TYR A 667 12.32 5.63 36.20
CA TYR A 667 11.19 5.85 35.28
C TYR A 667 11.02 7.34 34.90
N ASN A 668 11.25 8.27 35.81
CA ASN A 668 11.14 9.72 35.56
C ASN A 668 12.27 10.26 34.68
N ALA A 669 13.46 9.63 34.69
CA ALA A 669 14.55 9.94 33.76
C ALA A 669 14.16 9.70 32.28
N MET A 670 13.18 8.84 32.02
CA MET A 670 12.65 8.53 30.68
C MET A 670 11.42 9.37 30.31
N ASP A 671 11.00 10.32 31.14
CA ASP A 671 9.86 11.20 30.88
C ASP A 671 10.23 12.36 29.93
N GLY A 672 9.25 12.94 29.24
CA GLY A 672 9.43 14.19 28.49
C GLY A 672 9.34 15.44 29.37
N ASP A 673 8.81 15.31 30.59
CA ASP A 673 8.72 16.38 31.57
C ASP A 673 10.08 16.68 32.21
N LYS A 674 10.67 17.82 31.84
CA LYS A 674 11.96 18.30 32.37
C LYS A 674 11.98 18.46 33.89
N GLN A 675 10.85 18.72 34.54
CA GLN A 675 10.81 18.80 36.01
C GLN A 675 10.93 17.42 36.64
N ARG A 676 10.35 16.38 36.02
CA ARG A 676 10.52 14.98 36.46
C ARG A 676 11.96 14.50 36.24
N GLN A 677 12.58 14.88 35.12
CA GLN A 677 14.00 14.61 34.87
C GLN A 677 14.91 15.30 35.91
N ALA A 678 14.66 16.57 36.24
CA ALA A 678 15.41 17.28 37.28
C ALA A 678 15.23 16.65 38.67
N ASN A 679 13.99 16.31 39.05
CA ASN A 679 13.73 15.62 40.31
C ASN A 679 14.39 14.23 40.36
N ALA A 680 14.43 13.50 39.24
CA ALA A 680 15.13 12.21 39.14
C ALA A 680 16.64 12.37 39.30
N PHE A 681 17.22 13.45 38.76
CA PHE A 681 18.63 13.80 38.99
C PHE A 681 18.92 14.07 40.47
N THR A 682 18.10 14.88 41.15
CA THR A 682 18.29 15.16 42.59
C THR A 682 18.23 13.88 43.43
N VAL A 683 17.24 13.00 43.19
CA VAL A 683 17.12 11.72 43.91
C VAL A 683 18.30 10.78 43.64
N ALA A 684 18.80 10.75 42.39
CA ALA A 684 19.98 9.97 42.05
C ALA A 684 21.25 10.54 42.70
N GLU A 685 21.41 11.87 42.75
CA GLU A 685 22.56 12.54 43.34
C GLU A 685 22.61 12.37 44.87
N GLU A 686 21.48 12.55 45.57
CA GLU A 686 21.37 12.32 47.02
C GLU A 686 21.69 10.86 47.41
N GLN A 687 21.16 9.87 46.68
CA GLN A 687 21.35 8.46 47.03
C GLN A 687 22.70 7.89 46.56
N ALA A 688 23.27 8.39 45.46
CA ALA A 688 24.64 8.03 45.06
C ALA A 688 25.67 8.58 46.05
N GLN A 689 25.47 9.79 46.58
CA GLN A 689 26.31 10.35 47.66
C GLN A 689 26.14 9.59 48.99
N ALA A 690 24.98 8.96 49.22
CA ALA A 690 24.75 8.06 50.34
C ALA A 690 25.33 6.64 50.15
N GLY A 691 25.88 6.33 48.96
CA GLY A 691 26.53 5.05 48.66
C GLY A 691 25.65 3.96 48.03
N ASP A 692 24.53 4.31 47.39
CA ASP A 692 23.73 3.34 46.64
C ASP A 692 24.28 3.13 45.19
N ASP A 693 24.71 1.90 44.89
CA ASP A 693 25.26 1.49 43.59
C ASP A 693 24.30 1.76 42.41
N LYS A 694 22.99 1.57 42.59
CA LYS A 694 21.98 1.77 41.55
C LYS A 694 21.72 3.26 41.32
N ALA A 695 21.75 4.06 42.37
CA ALA A 695 21.71 5.51 42.27
C ALA A 695 22.95 6.07 41.57
N ALA A 696 24.15 5.55 41.88
CA ALA A 696 25.38 5.90 41.18
C ALA A 696 25.28 5.56 39.67
N LEU A 697 24.75 4.39 39.31
CA LEU A 697 24.54 4.03 37.90
C LEU A 697 23.52 4.95 37.20
N LEU A 698 22.41 5.27 37.86
CA LEU A 698 21.43 6.22 37.34
C LEU A 698 22.06 7.60 37.13
N LEU A 699 22.81 8.10 38.10
CA LEU A 699 23.50 9.38 38.04
C LEU A 699 24.53 9.42 36.89
N GLY A 700 25.27 8.33 36.67
CA GLY A 700 26.13 8.15 35.50
C GLY A 700 25.37 8.24 34.17
N LEU A 701 24.23 7.56 34.06
CA LEU A 701 23.34 7.61 32.88
C LEU A 701 22.78 9.02 32.62
N LEU A 702 22.45 9.76 33.69
CA LEU A 702 21.94 11.13 33.59
C LEU A 702 23.02 12.11 33.11
N TYR A 703 24.25 12.01 33.65
CA TYR A 703 25.40 12.79 33.20
C TYR A 703 25.88 12.44 31.78
N ASP A 704 25.84 11.17 31.35
CA ASP A 704 26.18 10.77 29.97
C ASP A 704 25.18 11.37 28.96
N ARG A 705 23.87 11.26 29.27
CA ARG A 705 22.78 11.63 28.36
C ARG A 705 22.35 13.10 28.44
N GLY A 706 22.75 13.85 29.46
CA GLY A 706 22.31 15.22 29.69
C GLY A 706 20.83 15.33 30.10
N ILE A 707 20.37 14.41 30.98
CA ILE A 707 18.98 14.33 31.44
C ILE A 707 18.89 14.95 32.84
N GLY A 708 18.08 16.00 33.00
CA GLY A 708 17.99 16.79 34.24
C GLY A 708 19.21 17.69 34.55
N VAL A 709 20.37 17.39 33.94
CA VAL A 709 21.67 18.05 34.11
C VAL A 709 22.35 18.22 32.73
N PRO A 710 23.27 19.19 32.51
CA PRO A 710 24.11 19.19 31.31
C PRO A 710 24.96 17.91 31.20
N SER A 711 25.24 17.46 29.97
CA SER A 711 26.07 16.27 29.74
C SER A 711 27.52 16.51 30.19
N ASP A 712 28.05 15.59 31.00
CA ASP A 712 29.40 15.62 31.56
C ASP A 712 30.00 14.20 31.49
N PRO A 713 30.75 13.87 30.42
CA PRO A 713 31.33 12.54 30.25
C PRO A 713 32.32 12.15 31.36
N ALA A 714 32.99 13.11 32.01
CA ALA A 714 33.96 12.82 33.06
C ALA A 714 33.26 12.37 34.35
N LYS A 715 32.19 13.07 34.75
CA LYS A 715 31.33 12.64 35.86
C LYS A 715 30.58 11.35 35.55
N ALA A 716 30.15 11.15 34.30
CA ALA A 716 29.52 9.90 33.88
C ALA A 716 30.45 8.70 34.13
N MET A 717 31.71 8.76 33.66
CA MET A 717 32.68 7.68 33.90
C MET A 717 33.00 7.49 35.39
N TYR A 718 33.12 8.56 36.16
CA TYR A 718 33.31 8.46 37.61
C TYR A 718 32.16 7.68 38.28
N TRP A 719 30.91 8.04 38.02
CA TRP A 719 29.76 7.38 38.63
C TRP A 719 29.52 5.96 38.10
N TYR A 720 29.80 5.70 36.81
CA TYR A 720 29.84 4.34 36.27
C TYR A 720 30.90 3.46 36.97
N GLN A 721 32.03 4.03 37.42
CA GLN A 721 33.04 3.32 38.22
C GLN A 721 32.65 3.16 39.70
N GLN A 722 31.84 4.07 40.27
CA GLN A 722 31.35 3.94 41.65
C GLN A 722 30.20 2.93 41.78
N SER A 723 29.44 2.67 40.71
CA SER A 723 28.22 1.84 40.71
C SER A 723 28.39 0.31 40.91
N GLY A 724 29.48 -0.13 41.53
CA GLY A 724 29.74 -1.53 41.84
C GLY A 724 29.93 -2.47 40.64
N GLN A 725 30.12 -3.77 40.92
CA GLN A 725 30.22 -4.80 39.88
C GLN A 725 28.82 -5.33 39.51
N ASN A 726 28.21 -4.73 38.50
CA ASN A 726 26.93 -5.17 37.95
C ASN A 726 26.98 -5.28 36.41
N PRO A 727 26.14 -6.12 35.77
CA PRO A 727 26.18 -6.38 34.32
C PRO A 727 25.98 -5.14 33.45
N VAL A 728 25.22 -4.16 33.93
CA VAL A 728 25.01 -2.91 33.19
C VAL A 728 26.29 -2.09 33.20
N SER A 729 26.86 -1.80 34.36
CA SER A 729 28.09 -1.01 34.47
C SER A 729 29.26 -1.67 33.74
N GLN A 730 29.36 -3.01 33.79
CA GLN A 730 30.29 -3.79 32.99
C GLN A 730 30.09 -3.60 31.48
N PHE A 731 28.84 -3.66 30.99
CA PHE A 731 28.53 -3.40 29.57
C PHE A 731 28.85 -1.96 29.13
N ILE A 732 28.50 -0.97 29.95
CA ILE A 732 28.71 0.45 29.65
C ILE A 732 30.22 0.74 29.59
N LEU A 733 30.95 0.40 30.67
CA LEU A 733 32.39 0.60 30.75
C LEU A 733 33.12 -0.23 29.67
N GLY A 734 32.71 -1.47 29.42
CA GLY A 734 33.32 -2.32 28.40
C GLY A 734 33.18 -1.74 26.99
N THR A 735 32.00 -1.26 26.62
CA THR A 735 31.76 -0.59 25.33
C THR A 735 32.57 0.71 25.22
N TYR A 736 32.48 1.59 26.22
CA TYR A 736 33.17 2.88 26.17
C TYR A 736 34.71 2.78 26.28
N THR A 737 35.25 1.78 26.98
CA THR A 737 36.70 1.48 27.02
C THR A 737 37.18 0.90 25.69
N THR A 738 36.38 0.03 25.05
CA THR A 738 36.64 -0.49 23.70
C THR A 738 36.74 0.63 22.66
N GLU A 739 35.88 1.65 22.76
CA GLU A 739 35.83 2.75 21.81
C GLU A 739 36.82 3.88 22.12
N GLY A 740 37.11 4.14 23.40
CA GLY A 740 37.86 5.30 23.89
C GLY A 740 36.98 6.51 24.22
N ARG A 741 35.70 6.29 24.58
CA ARG A 741 34.70 7.35 24.81
C ARG A 741 34.73 7.78 26.28
N GLY A 742 35.36 8.92 26.56
CA GLY A 742 35.45 9.51 27.92
C GLY A 742 36.45 8.82 28.86
N ILE A 743 37.02 7.70 28.43
CA ILE A 743 38.07 6.93 29.12
C ILE A 743 39.14 6.54 28.08
N SER A 744 40.38 6.29 28.52
CA SER A 744 41.45 5.79 27.64
C SER A 744 41.02 4.54 26.89
N LYS A 745 41.31 4.48 25.59
CA LYS A 745 40.97 3.33 24.74
C LYS A 745 41.81 2.11 25.11
N ASP A 746 41.15 1.05 25.54
CA ASP A 746 41.75 -0.24 25.88
C ASP A 746 40.78 -1.36 25.44
N ARG A 747 41.15 -2.07 24.38
CA ARG A 747 40.26 -3.01 23.70
C ARG A 747 40.20 -4.37 24.39
N GLU A 748 41.30 -4.83 24.97
CA GLU A 748 41.34 -6.12 25.67
C GLU A 748 40.49 -6.04 26.93
N LYS A 749 40.74 -5.04 27.78
CA LYS A 749 39.93 -4.75 28.97
C LYS A 749 38.48 -4.40 28.66
N GLY A 750 38.23 -3.73 27.54
CA GLY A 750 36.89 -3.47 27.04
C GLY A 750 36.11 -4.75 26.70
N ILE A 751 36.80 -5.73 26.10
CA ILE A 751 36.26 -7.06 25.80
C ILE A 751 36.06 -7.90 27.07
N GLU A 752 36.99 -7.88 28.03
CA GLU A 752 36.82 -8.57 29.33
C GLU A 752 35.56 -8.10 30.07
N LEU A 753 35.33 -6.79 30.15
CA LEU A 753 34.14 -6.20 30.77
C LEU A 753 32.85 -6.59 30.02
N LEU A 754 32.88 -6.67 28.69
CA LEU A 754 31.76 -7.18 27.89
C LEU A 754 31.52 -8.69 28.10
N GLN A 755 32.56 -9.48 28.30
CA GLN A 755 32.44 -10.92 28.60
C GLN A 755 31.75 -11.14 29.95
N LEU A 756 32.17 -10.44 31.01
CA LEU A 756 31.52 -10.52 32.33
C LEU A 756 30.02 -10.15 32.27
N ALA A 757 29.67 -9.10 31.54
CA ALA A 757 28.26 -8.74 31.31
C ALA A 757 27.49 -9.81 30.52
N ALA A 758 28.12 -10.47 29.55
CA ALA A 758 27.52 -11.54 28.76
C ALA A 758 27.39 -12.88 29.54
N GLU A 759 28.28 -13.16 30.49
CA GLU A 759 28.16 -14.27 31.45
C GLU A 759 27.00 -14.06 32.41
N ALA A 760 26.86 -12.82 32.91
CA ALA A 760 25.68 -12.34 33.64
C ALA A 760 24.41 -12.20 32.75
N LYS A 761 24.44 -12.71 31.52
CA LYS A 761 23.32 -12.82 30.57
C LYS A 761 22.74 -11.48 30.08
N PHE A 762 23.53 -10.41 30.10
CA PHE A 762 23.11 -9.13 29.52
C PHE A 762 23.19 -9.17 27.99
N SER A 763 22.04 -9.32 27.34
CA SER A 763 21.91 -9.64 25.90
C SER A 763 22.45 -8.58 24.92
N TYR A 764 22.72 -7.36 25.39
CA TYR A 764 23.41 -6.33 24.63
C TYR A 764 24.93 -6.53 24.61
N ALA A 765 25.51 -7.14 25.65
CA ALA A 765 26.94 -7.45 25.72
C ALA A 765 27.31 -8.58 24.75
N ASP A 766 26.50 -9.65 24.68
CA ASP A 766 26.65 -10.67 23.64
C ASP A 766 26.59 -10.09 22.22
N PHE A 767 25.71 -9.12 21.97
CA PHE A 767 25.63 -8.48 20.66
C PHE A 767 26.87 -7.63 20.35
N ASN A 768 27.35 -6.83 21.31
CA ASN A 768 28.57 -6.03 21.12
C ASN A 768 29.81 -6.93 20.93
N LEU A 769 29.89 -8.08 21.62
CA LEU A 769 30.91 -9.10 21.37
C LEU A 769 30.80 -9.72 19.96
N ALA A 770 29.57 -9.98 19.48
CA ALA A 770 29.36 -10.47 18.11
C ALA A 770 29.81 -9.43 17.06
N ALA A 771 29.50 -8.15 17.25
CA ALA A 771 29.96 -7.07 16.37
C ALA A 771 31.50 -6.94 16.36
N LEU A 772 32.16 -7.00 17.53
CA LEU A 772 33.63 -6.96 17.62
C LEU A 772 34.28 -8.16 16.91
N LYS A 773 33.75 -9.38 17.11
CA LYS A 773 34.22 -10.59 16.44
C LYS A 773 34.03 -10.53 14.92
N GLN A 774 32.89 -10.01 14.45
CA GLN A 774 32.61 -9.86 13.03
C GLN A 774 33.60 -8.88 12.36
N GLN A 775 33.95 -7.78 13.03
CA GLN A 775 34.99 -6.85 12.57
C GLN A 775 36.38 -7.50 12.49
N GLU A 776 36.65 -8.51 13.32
CA GLU A 776 37.89 -9.30 13.31
C GLU A 776 37.81 -10.58 12.45
N GLN A 777 36.72 -10.79 11.71
CA GLN A 777 36.47 -11.98 10.88
C GLN A 777 36.50 -13.31 11.68
N GLN A 778 36.21 -13.25 12.98
CA GLN A 778 36.06 -14.40 13.87
C GLN A 778 34.61 -14.92 13.91
N ASP A 779 34.40 -16.11 14.49
CA ASP A 779 33.06 -16.65 14.68
C ASP A 779 32.25 -15.85 15.72
N PHE A 780 31.38 -14.99 15.18
CA PHE A 780 30.44 -14.14 15.90
C PHE A 780 29.06 -14.79 16.08
N LEU A 781 28.74 -15.85 15.32
CA LEU A 781 27.37 -16.34 15.18
C LEU A 781 26.81 -16.93 16.50
N PRO A 782 27.58 -17.67 17.32
CA PRO A 782 27.12 -18.11 18.64
C PRO A 782 26.73 -16.96 19.57
N ASN A 783 27.48 -15.86 19.57
CA ASN A 783 27.16 -14.68 20.38
C ASN A 783 25.92 -13.96 19.85
N LEU A 784 25.76 -13.84 18.53
CA LEU A 784 24.57 -13.23 17.92
C LEU A 784 23.29 -14.03 18.21
N ILE A 785 23.35 -15.36 18.12
CA ILE A 785 22.25 -16.27 18.47
C ILE A 785 21.95 -16.23 19.99
N LYS A 786 22.98 -16.15 20.84
CA LYS A 786 22.83 -15.99 22.30
C LYS A 786 22.18 -14.66 22.67
N ALA A 787 22.57 -13.56 22.04
CA ALA A 787 21.91 -12.26 22.21
C ALA A 787 20.42 -12.32 21.85
N TYR A 788 20.07 -12.91 20.71
CA TYR A 788 18.68 -13.07 20.27
C TYR A 788 17.85 -13.98 21.20
N SER A 789 18.40 -15.13 21.63
CA SER A 789 17.69 -16.04 22.55
C SER A 789 17.50 -15.47 23.96
N LEU A 790 18.39 -14.55 24.39
CA LEU A 790 18.21 -13.70 25.58
C LEU A 790 17.29 -12.47 25.33
N GLY A 791 16.56 -12.44 24.21
CA GLY A 791 15.49 -11.47 23.94
C GLY A 791 15.90 -10.17 23.26
N ASN A 792 17.13 -10.04 22.74
CA ASN A 792 17.56 -8.86 22.00
C ASN A 792 16.96 -8.84 20.59
N SER A 793 15.90 -8.04 20.37
CA SER A 793 15.25 -7.88 19.06
C SER A 793 16.20 -7.40 17.95
N HIS A 794 17.15 -6.51 18.27
CA HIS A 794 18.10 -5.99 17.29
C HIS A 794 19.07 -7.08 16.82
N ALA A 795 19.54 -7.93 17.75
CA ALA A 795 20.31 -9.13 17.41
C ALA A 795 19.52 -10.07 16.47
N GLY A 796 18.21 -10.24 16.70
CA GLY A 796 17.33 -10.99 15.81
C GLY A 796 17.24 -10.38 14.41
N ILE A 797 17.08 -9.06 14.29
CA ILE A 797 17.04 -8.37 13.00
C ILE A 797 18.35 -8.55 12.23
N VAL A 798 19.49 -8.37 12.89
CA VAL A 798 20.83 -8.52 12.27
C VAL A 798 21.12 -9.96 11.88
N LEU A 799 20.69 -10.94 12.68
CA LEU A 799 20.78 -12.37 12.36
C LEU A 799 19.97 -12.74 11.12
N ALA A 800 18.72 -12.28 11.04
CA ALA A 800 17.85 -12.53 9.90
C ALA A 800 18.28 -11.77 8.62
N ASP A 801 18.82 -10.55 8.77
CA ASP A 801 19.44 -9.82 7.66
C ASP A 801 20.70 -10.52 7.16
N TYR A 802 21.52 -11.05 8.06
CA TYR A 802 22.72 -11.81 7.72
C TYR A 802 22.36 -13.07 6.91
N TYR A 803 21.41 -13.88 7.38
CA TYR A 803 20.87 -15.06 6.67
C TYR A 803 20.26 -14.74 5.29
N LEU A 804 19.75 -13.52 5.08
CA LEU A 804 19.29 -13.05 3.77
C LEU A 804 20.38 -12.42 2.92
N SER A 805 21.49 -11.94 3.51
CA SER A 805 22.60 -11.32 2.80
C SER A 805 23.57 -12.33 2.17
N GLU A 806 23.75 -13.51 2.78
CA GLU A 806 24.55 -14.59 2.19
C GLU A 806 23.87 -15.21 0.96
N ASN A 807 22.54 -15.25 0.96
CA ASN A 807 21.71 -15.82 -0.10
C ASN A 807 21.46 -14.87 -1.28
N ASN A 808 22.47 -14.12 -1.72
CA ASN A 808 22.37 -13.17 -2.82
C ASN A 808 22.57 -13.81 -4.21
N ASP A 809 23.10 -15.02 -4.30
CA ASP A 809 23.22 -15.80 -5.54
C ASP A 809 21.93 -16.61 -5.81
N PRO A 810 21.25 -16.44 -6.97
CA PRO A 810 20.11 -17.25 -7.36
C PRO A 810 20.40 -18.75 -7.51
N GLU A 811 21.64 -19.16 -7.85
CA GLU A 811 22.00 -20.56 -8.09
C GLU A 811 22.34 -21.32 -6.80
N HIS A 812 22.71 -20.60 -5.72
CA HIS A 812 23.18 -21.18 -4.45
C HIS A 812 22.32 -20.76 -3.22
N SER A 813 21.07 -20.34 -3.45
CA SER A 813 20.12 -19.89 -2.43
C SER A 813 19.75 -20.98 -1.40
N ASP A 814 20.28 -20.88 -0.16
CA ASP A 814 19.85 -21.71 0.97
C ASP A 814 18.48 -21.26 1.51
N THR A 815 17.44 -21.94 1.03
CA THR A 815 16.04 -21.76 1.44
C THR A 815 15.84 -21.93 2.96
N ASN A 816 16.68 -22.71 3.67
CA ASN A 816 16.51 -22.89 5.11
C ASN A 816 16.88 -21.62 5.88
N LYS A 817 17.98 -20.95 5.52
CA LYS A 817 18.34 -19.63 6.05
C LYS A 817 17.26 -18.59 5.75
N MET A 818 16.63 -18.62 4.56
CA MET A 818 15.49 -17.73 4.27
C MET A 818 14.27 -18.02 5.16
N MET A 819 13.92 -19.29 5.37
CA MET A 819 12.83 -19.67 6.28
C MET A 819 13.11 -19.29 7.74
N GLN A 820 14.36 -19.46 8.21
CA GLN A 820 14.78 -19.02 9.55
C GLN A 820 14.70 -17.49 9.70
N ALA A 821 15.18 -16.74 8.70
CA ALA A 821 15.05 -15.28 8.70
C ALA A 821 13.57 -14.84 8.73
N LYS A 822 12.70 -15.50 7.95
CA LYS A 822 11.25 -15.26 7.97
C LYS A 822 10.66 -15.52 9.36
N GLN A 823 10.97 -16.66 9.99
CA GLN A 823 10.48 -17.02 11.33
C GLN A 823 10.93 -16.02 12.41
N ILE A 824 12.16 -15.52 12.33
CA ILE A 824 12.67 -14.46 13.22
C ILE A 824 11.88 -13.17 13.01
N TYR A 825 11.61 -12.76 11.76
CA TYR A 825 10.81 -11.57 11.50
C TYR A 825 9.33 -11.74 11.88
N GLU A 826 8.70 -12.90 11.67
CA GLU A 826 7.34 -13.20 12.14
C GLU A 826 7.26 -13.04 13.66
N GLY A 827 8.15 -13.73 14.40
CA GLY A 827 8.21 -13.65 15.85
C GLY A 827 8.63 -12.29 16.43
N LEU A 828 9.10 -11.33 15.62
CA LEU A 828 9.37 -9.95 16.04
C LEU A 828 8.27 -8.98 15.59
N ALA A 829 7.68 -9.21 14.41
CA ALA A 829 6.59 -8.42 13.85
C ALA A 829 5.30 -8.54 14.68
N GLU A 830 4.99 -9.75 15.15
CA GLU A 830 3.90 -10.04 16.11
C GLU A 830 4.09 -9.31 17.44
N LYS A 831 5.34 -9.10 17.88
CA LYS A 831 5.67 -8.34 19.10
C LYS A 831 5.59 -6.82 18.88
N GLY A 832 5.39 -6.37 17.65
CA GLY A 832 5.19 -4.96 17.27
C GLY A 832 6.41 -4.28 16.63
N ASP A 833 7.52 -4.97 16.36
CA ASP A 833 8.74 -4.33 15.84
C ASP A 833 8.55 -3.81 14.41
N GLN A 834 8.54 -2.48 14.23
CA GLN A 834 8.30 -1.83 12.93
C GLN A 834 9.29 -2.24 11.82
N TYR A 835 10.54 -2.60 12.16
CA TYR A 835 11.54 -2.99 11.17
C TYR A 835 11.34 -4.44 10.75
N ALA A 836 11.04 -5.32 11.70
CA ALA A 836 10.65 -6.70 11.40
C ALA A 836 9.36 -6.74 10.58
N GLN A 837 8.37 -5.89 10.88
CA GLN A 837 7.12 -5.76 10.09
C GLN A 837 7.39 -5.34 8.64
N LEU A 838 8.22 -4.31 8.41
CA LEU A 838 8.66 -3.89 7.08
C LEU A 838 9.36 -5.02 6.32
N LYS A 839 10.33 -5.67 6.97
CA LYS A 839 11.16 -6.73 6.38
C LYS A 839 10.33 -7.97 6.03
N LEU A 840 9.43 -8.38 6.93
CA LEU A 840 8.47 -9.46 6.70
C LEU A 840 7.50 -9.14 5.57
N ALA A 841 6.96 -7.91 5.53
CA ALA A 841 6.06 -7.49 4.47
C ALA A 841 6.72 -7.59 3.09
N TYR A 842 7.97 -7.13 2.96
CA TYR A 842 8.75 -7.27 1.73
C TYR A 842 9.05 -8.74 1.39
N MET A 843 9.35 -9.60 2.38
CA MET A 843 9.53 -11.04 2.13
C MET A 843 8.25 -11.69 1.60
N LEU A 844 7.09 -11.37 2.17
CA LEU A 844 5.78 -11.90 1.75
C LEU A 844 5.33 -11.34 0.40
N GLU A 845 5.64 -10.08 0.08
CA GLU A 845 5.36 -9.48 -1.23
C GLU A 845 6.20 -10.13 -2.34
N LYS A 846 7.49 -10.37 -2.09
CA LYS A 846 8.43 -10.89 -3.10
C LYS A 846 8.58 -12.41 -3.13
N GLY A 847 7.96 -13.14 -2.20
CA GLY A 847 8.08 -14.60 -2.10
C GLY A 847 9.46 -15.08 -1.60
N LEU A 848 10.07 -14.37 -0.65
CA LEU A 848 11.36 -14.76 -0.08
C LEU A 848 11.14 -15.78 1.05
N GLY A 849 11.63 -17.00 0.86
CA GLY A 849 11.50 -18.11 1.84
C GLY A 849 10.09 -18.72 1.96
N ALA A 850 9.11 -18.26 1.18
CA ALA A 850 7.76 -18.80 1.10
C ALA A 850 7.10 -18.38 -0.24
N ALA A 851 5.96 -18.96 -0.59
CA ALA A 851 5.14 -18.42 -1.68
C ALA A 851 4.67 -16.98 -1.36
N PRO A 852 4.51 -16.09 -2.35
CA PRO A 852 4.04 -14.73 -2.11
C PRO A 852 2.64 -14.69 -1.47
N ASP A 853 2.47 -13.86 -0.44
CA ASP A 853 1.19 -13.53 0.17
C ASP A 853 1.04 -12.00 0.21
N PRO A 854 0.42 -11.39 -0.81
CA PRO A 854 0.24 -9.95 -0.86
C PRO A 854 -0.74 -9.46 0.23
N THR A 855 -1.67 -10.29 0.70
CA THR A 855 -2.65 -9.89 1.74
C THR A 855 -1.96 -9.75 3.09
N ALA A 856 -1.12 -10.72 3.46
CA ALA A 856 -0.30 -10.63 4.66
C ALA A 856 0.79 -9.56 4.53
N ALA A 857 1.38 -9.38 3.34
CA ALA A 857 2.31 -8.28 3.08
C ALA A 857 1.67 -6.90 3.32
N GLN A 858 0.47 -6.67 2.79
CA GLN A 858 -0.28 -5.42 3.00
C GLN A 858 -0.52 -5.15 4.49
N ARG A 859 -0.98 -6.16 5.25
CA ARG A 859 -1.18 -6.05 6.71
C ARG A 859 0.08 -5.60 7.44
N TRP A 860 1.23 -6.21 7.14
CA TRP A 860 2.49 -5.90 7.81
C TRP A 860 3.12 -4.58 7.33
N TYR A 861 2.96 -4.21 6.05
CA TYR A 861 3.31 -2.88 5.56
C TYR A 861 2.51 -1.80 6.29
N THR A 862 1.19 -1.96 6.44
CA THR A 862 0.34 -1.02 7.20
C THR A 862 0.79 -0.89 8.65
N ALA A 863 1.00 -2.00 9.37
CA ALA A 863 1.45 -1.97 10.76
C ALA A 863 2.80 -1.24 10.97
N SER A 864 3.73 -1.36 10.01
CA SER A 864 5.00 -0.62 10.03
C SER A 864 4.83 0.85 9.62
N ALA A 865 4.00 1.12 8.62
CA ALA A 865 3.74 2.46 8.10
C ALA A 865 2.98 3.36 9.09
N GLU A 866 2.06 2.79 9.86
CA GLU A 866 1.33 3.47 10.95
C GLU A 866 2.25 3.85 12.12
N GLN A 867 3.28 3.04 12.40
CA GLN A 867 4.32 3.37 13.38
C GLN A 867 5.30 4.47 12.91
N GLY A 868 5.16 4.95 11.68
CA GLY A 868 5.96 6.06 11.13
C GLY A 868 7.15 5.64 10.27
N ASN A 869 7.34 4.35 9.98
CA ASN A 869 8.45 3.87 9.16
C ASN A 869 8.33 4.42 7.72
N PRO A 870 9.24 5.29 7.24
CA PRO A 870 9.08 5.96 5.97
C PRO A 870 9.23 5.03 4.77
N VAL A 871 10.02 3.95 4.90
CA VAL A 871 10.21 2.93 3.86
C VAL A 871 8.95 2.08 3.71
N ALA A 872 8.32 1.70 4.82
CA ALA A 872 7.03 1.01 4.79
C ALA A 872 5.92 1.90 4.23
N GLN A 873 5.90 3.19 4.59
CA GLN A 873 4.96 4.16 3.99
C GLN A 873 5.17 4.30 2.47
N TYR A 874 6.41 4.33 1.97
CA TYR A 874 6.68 4.34 0.53
C TYR A 874 6.21 3.04 -0.15
N LEU A 875 6.61 1.88 0.39
CA LEU A 875 6.26 0.58 -0.21
C LEU A 875 4.76 0.30 -0.15
N LEU A 876 4.07 0.71 0.90
CA LEU A 876 2.60 0.65 0.99
C LEU A 876 1.94 1.59 -0.03
N GLY A 877 2.50 2.80 -0.23
CA GLY A 877 2.07 3.69 -1.30
C GLY A 877 2.20 3.05 -2.68
N GLN A 878 3.32 2.37 -2.93
CA GLN A 878 3.58 1.61 -4.15
C GLN A 878 2.64 0.40 -4.30
N PHE A 879 2.33 -0.29 -3.20
CA PHE A 879 1.41 -1.42 -3.13
C PHE A 879 -0.01 -1.02 -3.58
N TYR A 880 -0.51 0.13 -3.10
CA TYR A 880 -1.78 0.70 -3.54
C TYR A 880 -1.72 1.25 -4.99
N GLN A 881 -0.62 1.90 -5.39
CA GLN A 881 -0.45 2.41 -6.76
C GLN A 881 -0.44 1.29 -7.82
N LEU A 882 0.10 0.12 -7.48
CA LEU A 882 0.15 -1.06 -8.34
C LEU A 882 -1.11 -1.93 -8.26
N GLY A 883 -1.94 -1.77 -7.22
CA GLY A 883 -3.13 -2.59 -7.02
C GLY A 883 -2.83 -4.05 -6.69
N LEU A 884 -1.75 -4.33 -5.94
CA LEU A 884 -1.30 -5.72 -5.67
C LEU A 884 -2.32 -6.57 -4.90
N VAL A 885 -3.31 -5.94 -4.25
CA VAL A 885 -4.55 -6.57 -3.79
C VAL A 885 -5.73 -5.74 -4.33
N GLY A 886 -6.42 -6.27 -5.34
CA GLY A 886 -7.63 -5.66 -5.90
C GLY A 886 -7.41 -4.79 -7.13
N GLN A 887 -7.74 -3.51 -7.04
CA GLN A 887 -7.55 -2.48 -8.08
C GLN A 887 -6.67 -1.35 -7.53
N PRO A 888 -5.93 -0.61 -8.37
CA PRO A 888 -5.11 0.51 -7.91
C PRO A 888 -5.90 1.60 -7.16
N ASP A 889 -5.42 2.00 -5.99
CA ASP A 889 -5.96 3.12 -5.22
C ASP A 889 -4.92 4.26 -5.14
N TYR A 890 -5.06 5.22 -6.06
CA TYR A 890 -4.19 6.39 -6.12
C TYR A 890 -4.46 7.42 -5.01
N THR A 891 -5.55 7.28 -4.25
CA THR A 891 -5.85 8.13 -3.08
C THR A 891 -4.99 7.68 -1.90
N LEU A 892 -5.12 6.41 -1.53
CA LEU A 892 -4.31 5.80 -0.46
C LEU A 892 -2.82 5.82 -0.81
N ALA A 893 -2.46 5.60 -2.08
CA ALA A 893 -1.07 5.73 -2.53
C ALA A 893 -0.50 7.13 -2.23
N LYS A 894 -1.23 8.21 -2.59
CA LYS A 894 -0.81 9.58 -2.28
C LYS A 894 -0.80 9.87 -0.77
N GLU A 895 -1.73 9.36 0.02
CA GLU A 895 -1.71 9.56 1.47
C GLU A 895 -0.45 8.97 2.11
N TRP A 896 -0.08 7.75 1.73
CA TRP A 896 1.11 7.09 2.26
C TRP A 896 2.41 7.71 1.73
N TYR A 897 2.47 8.09 0.45
CA TYR A 897 3.60 8.83 -0.08
C TYR A 897 3.76 10.22 0.57
N ASN A 898 2.68 10.96 0.86
CA ASN A 898 2.77 12.26 1.52
C ASN A 898 3.38 12.16 2.93
N LYS A 899 3.04 11.13 3.70
CA LYS A 899 3.67 10.86 5.01
C LYS A 899 5.18 10.61 4.84
N SER A 900 5.54 9.74 3.88
CA SER A 900 6.92 9.34 3.59
C SER A 900 7.79 10.47 3.00
N ALA A 901 7.21 11.35 2.16
CA ALA A 901 7.89 12.40 1.39
C ALA A 901 8.67 13.42 2.24
N SER A 902 8.33 13.53 3.52
CA SER A 902 9.10 14.26 4.52
C SER A 902 10.54 13.72 4.66
N GLN A 903 10.70 12.39 4.71
CA GLN A 903 11.95 11.68 4.98
C GLN A 903 12.58 11.05 3.73
N LEU A 904 11.78 10.48 2.82
CA LEU A 904 12.24 9.87 1.58
C LEU A 904 11.89 10.74 0.36
N SER A 905 12.91 11.17 -0.36
CA SER A 905 12.76 11.88 -1.64
C SER A 905 12.04 11.03 -2.70
N LYS A 906 12.28 9.72 -2.73
CA LYS A 906 11.60 8.73 -3.61
C LYS A 906 10.08 8.84 -3.56
N ALA A 907 9.51 9.09 -2.37
CA ALA A 907 8.07 9.29 -2.20
C ALA A 907 7.58 10.62 -2.79
N SER A 908 8.43 11.66 -2.83
CA SER A 908 8.15 12.90 -3.57
C SER A 908 8.16 12.66 -5.08
N VAL A 909 9.08 11.82 -5.59
CA VAL A 909 9.08 11.38 -7.00
C VAL A 909 7.82 10.59 -7.34
N ALA A 910 7.35 9.73 -6.44
CA ALA A 910 6.14 8.94 -6.62
C ALA A 910 4.83 9.76 -6.54
N LEU A 911 4.77 10.78 -5.68
CA LEU A 911 3.72 11.81 -5.73
C LEU A 911 3.71 12.50 -7.10
N GLY A 912 4.88 12.94 -7.57
CA GLY A 912 5.03 13.56 -8.89
C GLY A 912 4.53 12.66 -10.02
N PHE A 913 4.85 11.36 -9.96
CA PHE A 913 4.38 10.37 -10.93
C PHE A 913 2.86 10.24 -10.94
N ILE A 914 2.19 10.18 -9.79
CA ILE A 914 0.72 10.12 -9.73
C ILE A 914 0.11 11.42 -10.24
N TYR A 915 0.62 12.58 -9.81
CA TYR A 915 0.15 13.88 -10.28
C TYR A 915 0.31 14.04 -11.80
N GLU A 916 1.41 13.58 -12.40
CA GLU A 916 1.60 13.63 -13.86
C GLU A 916 0.72 12.61 -14.60
N THR A 917 0.77 11.33 -14.22
CA THR A 917 0.25 10.22 -15.06
C THR A 917 -1.21 9.85 -14.80
N VAL A 918 -1.72 10.09 -13.60
CA VAL A 918 -3.09 9.72 -13.18
C VAL A 918 -4.00 10.95 -13.16
N GLU A 919 -3.50 12.07 -12.62
CA GLU A 919 -4.33 13.27 -12.36
C GLU A 919 -4.09 14.41 -13.36
N ASP A 920 -3.12 14.26 -14.28
CA ASP A 920 -2.77 15.25 -15.31
C ASP A 920 -2.38 16.65 -14.77
N ASN A 921 -2.09 16.72 -13.47
CA ASN A 921 -1.80 17.91 -12.67
C ASN A 921 -0.29 18.20 -12.64
N TYR A 922 0.21 18.77 -13.73
CA TYR A 922 1.64 19.03 -13.88
C TYR A 922 2.17 20.12 -12.94
N ALA A 923 1.29 20.95 -12.34
CA ALA A 923 1.69 21.99 -11.40
C ALA A 923 2.10 21.42 -10.03
N ASP A 924 1.38 20.42 -9.52
CA ASP A 924 1.78 19.72 -8.29
C ASP A 924 2.82 18.62 -8.56
N ALA A 925 2.83 18.03 -9.76
CA ALA A 925 3.94 17.16 -10.18
C ALA A 925 5.28 17.93 -10.22
N LEU A 926 5.29 19.16 -10.76
CA LEU A 926 6.48 20.00 -10.79
C LEU A 926 7.01 20.26 -9.37
N LYS A 927 6.16 20.69 -8.44
CA LYS A 927 6.54 20.90 -7.03
C LYS A 927 7.10 19.64 -6.39
N ALA A 928 6.50 18.48 -6.67
CA ALA A 928 6.93 17.20 -6.10
C ALA A 928 8.31 16.76 -6.63
N TYR A 929 8.61 17.01 -7.92
CA TYR A 929 9.94 16.79 -8.50
C TYR A 929 10.95 17.85 -8.05
N GLU A 930 10.57 19.12 -7.89
CA GLU A 930 11.42 20.16 -7.30
C GLU A 930 11.76 19.86 -5.83
N GLN A 931 10.81 19.32 -5.05
CA GLN A 931 11.05 18.84 -3.68
C GLN A 931 11.99 17.62 -3.64
N ALA A 932 11.92 16.72 -4.62
CA ALA A 932 12.83 15.58 -4.73
C ALA A 932 14.25 16.04 -5.11
N ALA A 933 14.38 16.87 -6.14
CA ALA A 933 15.65 17.44 -6.59
C ALA A 933 16.33 18.30 -5.52
N ALA A 934 15.57 19.07 -4.74
CA ALA A 934 16.08 19.84 -3.60
C ALA A 934 16.64 18.95 -2.46
N LYS A 935 16.31 17.65 -2.44
CA LYS A 935 16.91 16.63 -1.55
C LYS A 935 18.04 15.84 -2.22
N GLY A 936 18.45 16.22 -3.43
CA GLY A 936 19.52 15.59 -4.22
C GLY A 936 19.10 14.31 -4.96
N ASP A 937 17.81 14.02 -5.04
CA ASP A 937 17.27 12.80 -5.67
C ASP A 937 17.46 12.81 -7.18
N VAL A 938 18.14 11.78 -7.70
CA VAL A 938 18.57 11.73 -9.10
C VAL A 938 17.41 11.51 -10.07
N LEU A 939 16.36 10.80 -9.64
CA LEU A 939 15.14 10.65 -10.44
C LEU A 939 14.20 11.84 -10.26
N GLY A 940 14.28 12.52 -9.12
CA GLY A 940 13.73 13.87 -8.94
C GLY A 940 14.29 14.86 -9.97
N GLU A 941 15.62 14.96 -10.05
CA GLU A 941 16.34 15.80 -11.03
C GLU A 941 16.03 15.40 -12.48
N TYR A 942 16.07 14.10 -12.80
CA TYR A 942 15.73 13.60 -14.14
C TYR A 942 14.29 13.91 -14.55
N ASN A 943 13.31 13.63 -13.69
CA ASN A 943 11.91 13.89 -14.01
C ASN A 943 11.65 15.41 -14.08
N LEU A 944 12.28 16.21 -13.22
CA LEU A 944 12.23 17.67 -13.30
C LEU A 944 12.80 18.18 -14.65
N ALA A 945 13.90 17.61 -15.12
CA ALA A 945 14.45 17.92 -16.44
C ALA A 945 13.45 17.62 -17.58
N LEU A 946 12.73 16.49 -17.52
CA LEU A 946 11.63 16.17 -18.45
C LEU A 946 10.50 17.21 -18.40
N MET A 947 10.18 17.78 -17.23
CA MET A 947 9.17 18.85 -17.12
C MET A 947 9.59 20.09 -17.91
N TYR A 948 10.85 20.51 -17.79
CA TYR A 948 11.43 21.66 -18.51
C TYR A 948 11.70 21.36 -20.00
N GLU A 949 12.01 20.12 -20.38
CA GLU A 949 12.20 19.71 -21.80
C GLU A 949 10.88 19.74 -22.58
N TYR A 950 9.81 19.19 -22.00
CA TYR A 950 8.52 19.00 -22.68
C TYR A 950 7.49 20.10 -22.42
N GLY A 951 7.69 20.97 -21.42
CA GLY A 951 6.78 22.07 -21.09
C GLY A 951 5.62 21.67 -20.16
N LYS A 952 5.84 20.66 -19.33
CA LYS A 952 4.81 20.08 -18.46
C LYS A 952 4.61 20.95 -17.21
N GLY A 953 3.57 21.78 -17.20
CA GLY A 953 3.23 22.65 -16.06
C GLY A 953 4.10 23.90 -15.91
N VAL A 954 5.11 24.04 -16.76
CA VAL A 954 6.09 25.14 -16.83
C VAL A 954 6.45 25.38 -18.30
N PRO A 955 6.79 26.60 -18.75
CA PRO A 955 7.27 26.81 -20.12
C PRO A 955 8.53 25.98 -20.44
N VAL A 956 8.72 25.62 -21.72
CA VAL A 956 9.91 24.88 -22.16
C VAL A 956 11.17 25.70 -21.94
N ASP A 957 12.14 25.11 -21.25
CA ASP A 957 13.47 25.67 -20.99
C ASP A 957 14.52 24.57 -21.21
N TYR A 958 14.99 24.46 -22.45
CA TYR A 958 16.03 23.48 -22.81
C TYR A 958 17.36 23.74 -22.08
N THR A 959 17.66 24.99 -21.72
CA THR A 959 18.88 25.33 -20.95
C THR A 959 18.83 24.74 -19.54
N LYS A 960 17.70 24.88 -18.84
CA LYS A 960 17.49 24.32 -17.49
C LYS A 960 17.25 22.81 -17.52
N ALA A 961 16.55 22.28 -18.54
CA ALA A 961 16.45 20.83 -18.74
C ALA A 961 17.85 20.21 -18.93
N LYS A 962 18.70 20.83 -19.76
CA LYS A 962 20.07 20.37 -19.99
C LYS A 962 20.93 20.39 -18.73
N SER A 963 20.85 21.41 -17.87
CA SER A 963 21.64 21.45 -16.63
C SER A 963 21.22 20.33 -15.67
N LEU A 964 19.91 20.14 -15.47
CA LEU A 964 19.36 19.08 -14.62
C LEU A 964 19.69 17.67 -15.16
N PHE A 965 19.64 17.46 -16.47
CA PHE A 965 20.10 16.20 -17.07
C PHE A 965 21.61 15.98 -16.90
N ILE A 966 22.45 17.03 -16.92
CA ILE A 966 23.90 16.92 -16.63
C ILE A 966 24.13 16.52 -15.17
N GLU A 967 23.37 17.09 -14.23
CA GLU A 967 23.42 16.74 -12.80
C GLU A 967 23.03 15.26 -12.58
N ALA A 968 21.90 14.83 -13.14
CA ALA A 968 21.43 13.44 -13.06
C ALA A 968 22.40 12.45 -13.76
N ALA A 969 22.94 12.82 -14.93
CA ALA A 969 23.92 12.02 -15.65
C ALA A 969 25.26 11.90 -14.90
N ASN A 970 25.73 12.96 -14.24
CA ASN A 970 26.95 12.91 -13.42
C ASN A 970 26.80 12.01 -12.19
N LYS A 971 25.56 11.82 -11.70
CA LYS A 971 25.21 10.87 -10.64
C LYS A 971 24.89 9.45 -11.16
N GLY A 972 24.99 9.22 -12.48
CA GLY A 972 24.94 7.89 -13.08
C GLY A 972 23.62 7.47 -13.74
N VAL A 973 22.60 8.34 -13.83
CA VAL A 973 21.33 7.99 -14.51
C VAL A 973 21.55 7.96 -16.03
N ASP A 974 21.37 6.79 -16.64
CA ASP A 974 21.69 6.53 -18.04
C ASP A 974 20.58 6.99 -19.00
N GLU A 975 19.32 7.12 -18.57
CA GLU A 975 18.30 7.83 -19.33
C GLU A 975 18.63 9.32 -19.47
N ALA A 976 19.22 9.95 -18.44
CA ALA A 976 19.66 11.34 -18.50
C ALA A 976 20.79 11.52 -19.52
N MET A 977 21.74 10.59 -19.55
CA MET A 977 22.78 10.53 -20.58
C MET A 977 22.19 10.33 -21.99
N ASN A 978 21.17 9.48 -22.14
CA ASN A 978 20.47 9.29 -23.41
C ASN A 978 19.69 10.56 -23.85
N GLN A 979 19.02 11.25 -22.93
CA GLN A 979 18.33 12.52 -23.21
C GLN A 979 19.31 13.61 -23.62
N LEU A 980 20.45 13.77 -22.92
CA LEU A 980 21.54 14.66 -23.35
C LEU A 980 22.02 14.31 -24.76
N GLY A 981 22.22 13.02 -25.04
CA GLY A 981 22.53 12.52 -26.38
C GLY A 981 21.53 13.05 -27.42
N GLY A 982 20.23 12.96 -27.12
CA GLY A 982 19.15 13.53 -27.94
C GLY A 982 19.20 15.05 -28.09
N MET A 983 19.42 15.80 -27.01
CA MET A 983 19.47 17.27 -27.05
C MET A 983 20.63 17.78 -27.93
N TYR A 984 21.83 17.22 -27.76
CA TYR A 984 22.98 17.49 -28.63
C TYR A 984 22.69 17.04 -30.08
N PHE A 985 22.02 15.90 -30.27
CA PHE A 985 21.74 15.35 -31.59
C PHE A 985 20.73 16.17 -32.41
N TYR A 986 19.74 16.79 -31.76
CA TYR A 986 18.71 17.58 -32.42
C TYR A 986 18.96 19.10 -32.38
N GLY A 987 19.87 19.59 -31.51
CA GLY A 987 20.09 21.02 -31.29
C GLY A 987 18.99 21.64 -30.45
N LEU A 988 18.70 21.05 -29.28
CA LEU A 988 17.68 21.53 -28.35
C LEU A 988 18.31 22.42 -27.29
N GLY A 989 18.11 23.75 -27.43
CA GLY A 989 18.69 24.77 -26.54
C GLY A 989 20.05 25.33 -27.00
N GLU A 990 20.68 24.73 -28.01
CA GLU A 990 22.01 25.10 -28.51
C GLU A 990 22.22 24.60 -29.95
N GLU A 991 23.40 24.86 -30.52
CA GLU A 991 23.77 24.31 -31.84
C GLU A 991 23.99 22.79 -31.80
N ARG A 992 23.54 22.12 -32.86
CA ARG A 992 23.55 20.67 -33.00
C ARG A 992 24.97 20.09 -33.03
N ASN A 993 25.30 19.21 -32.09
CA ASN A 993 26.63 18.59 -31.97
C ASN A 993 26.56 17.04 -31.98
N GLU A 994 26.82 16.46 -33.15
CA GLU A 994 26.81 15.01 -33.35
C GLU A 994 27.87 14.25 -32.54
N GLN A 995 29.04 14.84 -32.30
CA GLN A 995 30.12 14.18 -31.57
C GLN A 995 29.86 14.14 -30.07
N GLN A 996 29.27 15.20 -29.51
CA GLN A 996 28.79 15.19 -28.12
C GLN A 996 27.61 14.23 -27.95
N ALA A 997 26.69 14.16 -28.92
CA ALA A 997 25.63 13.15 -28.92
C ALA A 997 26.19 11.72 -28.87
N LEU A 998 27.11 11.38 -29.77
CA LEU A 998 27.78 10.08 -29.82
C LEU A 998 28.52 9.75 -28.51
N ALA A 999 29.17 10.74 -27.88
CA ALA A 999 29.86 10.55 -26.61
C ALA A 999 28.89 10.24 -25.46
N TRP A 1000 27.75 10.94 -25.37
CA TRP A 1000 26.74 10.69 -24.33
C TRP A 1000 25.98 9.37 -24.55
N TYR A 1001 25.62 9.03 -25.79
CA TYR A 1001 25.05 7.72 -26.10
C TYR A 1001 26.01 6.57 -25.76
N LYS A 1002 27.33 6.72 -25.98
CA LYS A 1002 28.32 5.72 -25.57
C LYS A 1002 28.41 5.53 -24.04
N LYS A 1003 28.29 6.60 -23.26
CA LYS A 1003 28.24 6.50 -21.78
C LYS A 1003 26.97 5.77 -21.31
N ALA A 1004 25.80 6.18 -21.81
CA ALA A 1004 24.52 5.54 -21.48
C ALA A 1004 24.50 4.04 -21.86
N ALA A 1005 24.99 3.71 -23.05
CA ALA A 1005 25.08 2.32 -23.52
C ALA A 1005 26.04 1.46 -22.69
N ALA A 1006 27.11 2.04 -22.12
CA ALA A 1006 28.02 1.33 -21.22
C ALA A 1006 27.39 0.96 -19.85
N LEU A 1007 26.31 1.66 -19.46
CA LEU A 1007 25.48 1.33 -18.30
C LEU A 1007 24.30 0.40 -18.66
N GLY A 1008 24.17 0.01 -19.94
CA GLY A 1008 23.14 -0.90 -20.43
C GLY A 1008 21.92 -0.24 -21.07
N ASN A 1009 21.88 1.09 -21.22
CA ASN A 1009 20.68 1.79 -21.69
C ASN A 1009 20.21 1.32 -23.08
N GLY A 1010 19.06 0.64 -23.11
CA GLY A 1010 18.50 0.09 -24.35
C GLY A 1010 18.14 1.15 -25.41
N ASN A 1011 17.83 2.39 -25.02
CA ASN A 1011 17.55 3.48 -25.98
C ASN A 1011 18.83 4.09 -26.55
N ALA A 1012 19.89 4.21 -25.75
CA ALA A 1012 21.19 4.66 -26.24
C ALA A 1012 21.85 3.60 -27.12
N LEU A 1013 21.76 2.31 -26.78
CA LEU A 1013 22.19 1.20 -27.64
C LEU A 1013 21.47 1.24 -29.00
N TYR A 1014 20.15 1.43 -29.02
CA TYR A 1014 19.41 1.64 -30.28
C TYR A 1014 19.92 2.88 -31.05
N SER A 1015 20.17 4.00 -30.37
CA SER A 1015 20.71 5.22 -30.97
C SER A 1015 22.10 5.00 -31.58
N LEU A 1016 23.00 4.27 -30.91
CA LEU A 1016 24.31 3.89 -31.44
C LEU A 1016 24.19 2.98 -32.67
N GLY A 1017 23.29 1.99 -32.64
CA GLY A 1017 23.02 1.14 -33.79
C GLY A 1017 22.56 1.94 -35.01
N LEU A 1018 21.71 2.95 -34.78
CA LEU A 1018 21.20 3.83 -35.83
C LEU A 1018 22.26 4.81 -36.37
N LEU A 1019 23.17 5.31 -35.53
CA LEU A 1019 24.32 6.11 -35.97
C LEU A 1019 25.29 5.26 -36.82
N SER A 1020 25.58 4.03 -36.40
CA SER A 1020 26.40 3.08 -37.19
C SER A 1020 25.73 2.65 -38.50
N GLU A 1021 24.41 2.45 -38.53
CA GLU A 1021 23.68 2.08 -39.76
C GLU A 1021 23.64 3.23 -40.78
N THR A 1022 23.68 4.48 -40.32
CA THR A 1022 23.57 5.69 -41.16
C THR A 1022 24.89 6.30 -41.57
N GLY A 1023 25.92 6.19 -40.73
CA GLY A 1023 27.17 6.96 -40.87
C GLY A 1023 27.05 8.42 -40.41
N VAL A 1024 26.04 8.73 -39.58
CA VAL A 1024 25.93 10.03 -38.88
C VAL A 1024 26.77 9.94 -37.61
N ALA A 1025 27.50 11.01 -37.23
CA ALA A 1025 28.50 11.05 -36.15
C ALA A 1025 29.68 10.04 -36.22
N THR A 1026 29.55 8.90 -36.92
CA THR A 1026 30.51 7.79 -36.97
C THR A 1026 30.69 7.29 -38.41
N LYS A 1027 31.69 6.44 -38.66
CA LYS A 1027 31.78 5.69 -39.92
C LYS A 1027 30.62 4.69 -39.99
N LEU A 1028 29.99 4.57 -41.16
CA LEU A 1028 28.95 3.57 -41.40
C LEU A 1028 29.51 2.14 -41.25
N ASP A 1029 28.83 1.34 -40.43
CA ASP A 1029 29.14 -0.06 -40.18
C ASP A 1029 27.86 -0.86 -39.84
N PHE A 1030 27.46 -1.79 -40.71
CA PHE A 1030 26.25 -2.60 -40.50
C PHE A 1030 26.46 -3.73 -39.46
N PRO A 1031 27.61 -4.45 -39.39
CA PRO A 1031 27.90 -5.39 -38.30
C PRO A 1031 27.83 -4.77 -36.90
N ASP A 1032 28.44 -3.60 -36.66
CA ASP A 1032 28.32 -2.93 -35.35
C ASP A 1032 26.90 -2.42 -35.10
N ALA A 1033 26.17 -1.97 -36.12
CA ALA A 1033 24.75 -1.64 -35.99
C ALA A 1033 23.91 -2.85 -35.54
N LEU A 1034 24.11 -4.02 -36.15
CA LEU A 1034 23.44 -5.28 -35.80
C LEU A 1034 23.71 -5.65 -34.33
N LYS A 1035 24.98 -5.55 -33.90
CA LYS A 1035 25.42 -5.82 -32.53
C LYS A 1035 24.76 -4.89 -31.51
N TYR A 1036 24.72 -3.59 -31.79
CA TYR A 1036 24.06 -2.62 -30.91
C TYR A 1036 22.54 -2.82 -30.86
N TYR A 1037 21.89 -3.12 -31.98
CA TYR A 1037 20.47 -3.45 -31.99
C TYR A 1037 20.16 -4.78 -31.28
N GLN A 1038 21.05 -5.78 -31.34
CA GLN A 1038 20.91 -7.03 -30.58
C GLN A 1038 20.93 -6.75 -29.08
N GLN A 1039 21.96 -6.05 -28.60
CA GLN A 1039 22.06 -5.66 -27.19
C GLN A 1039 20.85 -4.82 -26.71
N ALA A 1040 20.36 -3.89 -27.54
CA ALA A 1040 19.14 -3.13 -27.25
C ALA A 1040 17.88 -4.01 -27.23
N SER A 1041 17.76 -4.98 -28.13
CA SER A 1041 16.66 -5.96 -28.21
C SER A 1041 16.64 -6.88 -26.98
N ASP A 1042 17.82 -7.28 -26.48
CA ASP A 1042 17.95 -8.12 -25.29
C ASP A 1042 17.56 -7.34 -24.02
N GLN A 1043 17.83 -6.03 -24.00
CA GLN A 1043 17.24 -5.06 -23.04
C GLN A 1043 15.77 -4.70 -23.36
N GLY A 1044 15.11 -5.45 -24.24
CA GLY A 1044 13.68 -5.35 -24.54
C GLY A 1044 13.25 -4.21 -25.48
N ASN A 1045 14.18 -3.44 -26.07
CA ASN A 1045 13.86 -2.27 -26.91
C ASN A 1045 13.20 -2.68 -28.24
N GLU A 1046 11.93 -2.34 -28.38
CA GLU A 1046 11.10 -2.75 -29.51
C GLU A 1046 11.50 -2.09 -30.83
N LYS A 1047 12.08 -0.89 -30.80
CA LYS A 1047 12.59 -0.19 -32.00
C LYS A 1047 13.84 -0.91 -32.53
N ALA A 1048 14.66 -1.45 -31.62
CA ALA A 1048 15.80 -2.30 -31.98
C ALA A 1048 15.34 -3.68 -32.48
N MET A 1049 14.32 -4.30 -31.85
CA MET A 1049 13.70 -5.52 -32.37
C MET A 1049 13.17 -5.34 -33.81
N LEU A 1050 12.51 -4.21 -34.10
CA LEU A 1050 12.06 -3.87 -35.47
C LEU A 1050 13.24 -3.66 -36.44
N ALA A 1051 14.32 -3.00 -35.99
CA ALA A 1051 15.52 -2.82 -36.79
C ALA A 1051 16.20 -4.17 -37.11
N LEU A 1052 16.35 -5.07 -36.14
CA LEU A 1052 16.84 -6.45 -36.36
C LEU A 1052 15.95 -7.21 -37.35
N ALA A 1053 14.63 -7.17 -37.17
CA ALA A 1053 13.70 -7.86 -38.06
C ALA A 1053 13.82 -7.37 -39.52
N ARG A 1054 14.08 -6.07 -39.74
CA ARG A 1054 14.45 -5.50 -41.06
C ARG A 1054 15.81 -6.02 -41.53
N MET A 1055 16.84 -6.00 -40.69
CA MET A 1055 18.21 -6.38 -41.06
C MET A 1055 18.30 -7.85 -41.48
N TYR A 1056 17.62 -8.76 -40.77
CA TYR A 1056 17.49 -10.16 -41.17
C TYR A 1056 16.64 -10.34 -42.45
N HIS A 1057 15.53 -9.60 -42.63
CA HIS A 1057 14.68 -9.72 -43.82
C HIS A 1057 15.36 -9.25 -45.12
N TYR A 1058 16.20 -8.20 -45.06
CA TYR A 1058 16.92 -7.67 -46.23
C TYR A 1058 18.40 -8.07 -46.30
N GLY A 1059 18.93 -8.80 -45.31
CA GLY A 1059 20.35 -9.16 -45.23
C GLY A 1059 21.27 -7.93 -45.15
N LEU A 1060 21.07 -7.08 -44.14
CA LEU A 1060 21.84 -5.84 -43.94
C LEU A 1060 22.88 -6.08 -42.83
N GLY A 1061 24.15 -6.24 -43.19
CA GLY A 1061 25.22 -6.62 -42.23
C GLY A 1061 25.19 -8.07 -41.74
N VAL A 1062 24.19 -8.84 -42.18
CA VAL A 1062 23.92 -10.23 -41.83
C VAL A 1062 23.39 -10.97 -43.06
N GLU A 1063 23.45 -12.29 -43.07
CA GLU A 1063 22.76 -13.09 -44.09
C GLU A 1063 21.23 -12.93 -43.99
N LYS A 1064 20.53 -13.18 -45.10
CA LYS A 1064 19.07 -13.01 -45.14
C LYS A 1064 18.39 -14.22 -44.47
N ASP A 1065 17.70 -13.97 -43.36
CA ASP A 1065 16.90 -14.98 -42.66
C ASP A 1065 15.47 -14.48 -42.40
N ASN A 1066 14.52 -14.96 -43.22
CA ASN A 1066 13.10 -14.68 -43.04
C ASN A 1066 12.53 -15.34 -41.77
N LYS A 1067 13.04 -16.49 -41.33
CA LYS A 1067 12.54 -17.22 -40.15
C LYS A 1067 12.96 -16.53 -38.86
N MET A 1068 14.22 -16.09 -38.77
CA MET A 1068 14.67 -15.26 -37.64
C MET A 1068 13.90 -13.94 -37.58
N SER A 1069 13.75 -13.24 -38.71
CA SER A 1069 12.91 -12.04 -38.84
C SER A 1069 11.48 -12.28 -38.36
N ALA A 1070 10.84 -13.38 -38.79
CA ALA A 1070 9.50 -13.74 -38.38
C ALA A 1070 9.38 -14.06 -36.88
N SER A 1071 10.40 -14.68 -36.28
CA SER A 1071 10.42 -14.96 -34.83
C SER A 1071 10.42 -13.67 -34.01
N ILE A 1072 11.11 -12.63 -34.49
CA ILE A 1072 11.16 -11.31 -33.85
C ILE A 1072 9.82 -10.58 -34.05
N TYR A 1073 9.24 -10.63 -35.25
CA TYR A 1073 7.88 -10.11 -35.48
C TYR A 1073 6.82 -10.85 -34.66
N GLN A 1074 6.91 -12.17 -34.46
CA GLN A 1074 5.97 -12.91 -33.57
C GLN A 1074 6.14 -12.47 -32.10
N LYS A 1075 7.36 -12.26 -31.61
CA LYS A 1075 7.60 -11.70 -30.26
C LYS A 1075 6.99 -10.32 -30.07
N LEU A 1076 7.04 -9.46 -31.10
CA LEU A 1076 6.43 -8.12 -31.09
C LEU A 1076 4.91 -8.15 -31.31
N ALA A 1077 4.39 -9.06 -32.14
CA ALA A 1077 2.97 -9.24 -32.39
C ALA A 1077 2.24 -9.73 -31.12
N ASN A 1078 2.89 -10.60 -30.34
CA ASN A 1078 2.41 -11.00 -29.01
C ASN A 1078 2.34 -9.83 -28.00
N ARG A 1079 3.02 -8.70 -28.28
CA ARG A 1079 2.92 -7.44 -27.53
C ARG A 1079 1.98 -6.42 -28.22
N GLN A 1080 1.10 -6.88 -29.12
CA GLN A 1080 0.12 -6.07 -29.86
C GLN A 1080 0.75 -4.98 -30.76
N ASN A 1081 2.02 -5.15 -31.17
CA ASN A 1081 2.65 -4.21 -32.10
C ASN A 1081 2.03 -4.35 -33.50
N ALA A 1082 1.19 -3.37 -33.89
CA ALA A 1082 0.42 -3.40 -35.13
C ALA A 1082 1.26 -3.58 -36.41
N TYR A 1083 2.48 -3.02 -36.45
CA TYR A 1083 3.37 -3.17 -37.59
C TYR A 1083 3.97 -4.59 -37.66
N ALA A 1084 4.31 -5.18 -36.50
CA ALA A 1084 4.78 -6.56 -36.44
C ALA A 1084 3.66 -7.57 -36.76
N GLN A 1085 2.43 -7.33 -36.29
CA GLN A 1085 1.24 -8.11 -36.69
C GLN A 1085 0.99 -8.02 -38.20
N TYR A 1086 1.11 -6.82 -38.79
CA TYR A 1086 1.02 -6.60 -40.24
C TYR A 1086 2.09 -7.41 -41.01
N GLN A 1087 3.36 -7.26 -40.67
CA GLN A 1087 4.49 -7.93 -41.35
C GLN A 1087 4.43 -9.46 -41.21
N LEU A 1088 4.03 -9.96 -40.04
CA LEU A 1088 3.82 -11.39 -39.79
C LEU A 1088 2.60 -11.92 -40.56
N GLY A 1089 1.53 -11.12 -40.67
CA GLY A 1089 0.37 -11.41 -41.52
C GLY A 1089 0.76 -11.54 -42.99
N THR A 1090 1.54 -10.60 -43.54
CA THR A 1090 2.05 -10.71 -44.92
C THR A 1090 2.95 -11.93 -45.11
N TYR A 1091 3.85 -12.24 -44.16
CA TYR A 1091 4.66 -13.46 -44.24
C TYR A 1091 3.82 -14.74 -44.30
N TYR A 1092 2.68 -14.80 -43.58
CA TYR A 1092 1.76 -15.93 -43.62
C TYR A 1092 0.87 -15.96 -44.88
N LEU A 1093 0.53 -14.83 -45.50
CA LEU A 1093 -0.07 -14.83 -46.85
C LEU A 1093 0.91 -15.41 -47.88
N GLU A 1094 2.13 -14.88 -47.90
CA GLU A 1094 3.16 -15.13 -48.92
C GLU A 1094 3.83 -16.51 -48.80
N GLY A 1095 3.70 -17.20 -47.67
CA GLY A 1095 4.51 -18.40 -47.37
C GLY A 1095 5.99 -18.08 -47.11
N THR A 1096 6.34 -16.82 -46.84
CA THR A 1096 7.72 -16.30 -46.72
C THR A 1096 8.58 -17.00 -45.65
N THR A 1097 7.95 -17.81 -44.77
CA THR A 1097 8.60 -18.63 -43.72
C THR A 1097 8.42 -20.16 -43.87
N GLY A 1098 7.58 -20.63 -44.81
CA GLY A 1098 7.11 -22.02 -44.87
C GLY A 1098 5.89 -22.17 -45.78
N GLU A 1099 4.82 -22.80 -45.29
CA GLU A 1099 3.54 -22.86 -45.98
C GLU A 1099 2.74 -21.55 -45.82
N SER A 1100 1.85 -21.26 -46.78
CA SER A 1100 0.90 -20.14 -46.69
C SER A 1100 -0.24 -20.51 -45.73
N LEU A 1101 -0.56 -19.60 -44.80
CA LEU A 1101 -1.59 -19.77 -43.77
C LEU A 1101 -2.59 -18.59 -43.84
N PRO A 1102 -3.44 -18.52 -44.89
CA PRO A 1102 -4.22 -17.33 -45.21
C PRO A 1102 -5.21 -16.90 -44.13
N GLU A 1103 -5.86 -17.83 -43.42
CA GLU A 1103 -6.77 -17.46 -42.32
C GLU A 1103 -6.03 -16.92 -41.09
N LYS A 1104 -4.88 -17.50 -40.73
CA LYS A 1104 -4.02 -16.96 -39.66
C LYS A 1104 -3.49 -15.57 -40.04
N ALA A 1105 -3.14 -15.38 -41.31
CA ALA A 1105 -2.72 -14.09 -41.83
C ALA A 1105 -3.85 -13.05 -41.77
N LYS A 1106 -5.06 -13.41 -42.21
CA LYS A 1106 -6.26 -12.57 -42.18
C LYS A 1106 -6.64 -12.14 -40.76
N GLN A 1107 -6.51 -13.05 -39.79
CA GLN A 1107 -6.65 -12.71 -38.36
C GLN A 1107 -5.60 -11.68 -37.92
N LEU A 1108 -4.31 -11.94 -38.16
CA LEU A 1108 -3.22 -11.02 -37.77
C LEU A 1108 -3.33 -9.64 -38.46
N LEU A 1109 -3.81 -9.59 -39.69
CA LEU A 1109 -4.09 -8.35 -40.42
C LEU A 1109 -5.30 -7.61 -39.85
N LYS A 1110 -6.33 -8.33 -39.36
CA LYS A 1110 -7.48 -7.73 -38.65
C LYS A 1110 -7.03 -7.10 -37.33
N GLU A 1111 -6.31 -7.86 -36.50
CA GLU A 1111 -5.72 -7.36 -35.26
C GLU A 1111 -4.79 -6.16 -35.52
N ALA A 1112 -3.95 -6.21 -36.55
CA ALA A 1112 -3.10 -5.09 -36.96
C ALA A 1112 -3.91 -3.84 -37.38
N SER A 1113 -5.00 -4.00 -38.12
CA SER A 1113 -5.88 -2.91 -38.54
C SER A 1113 -6.65 -2.29 -37.37
N GLU A 1114 -7.05 -3.10 -36.39
CA GLU A 1114 -7.68 -2.69 -35.13
C GLU A 1114 -6.68 -1.94 -34.24
N ASN A 1115 -5.45 -2.46 -34.12
CA ASN A 1115 -4.31 -1.79 -33.47
C ASN A 1115 -3.71 -0.63 -34.31
N GLY A 1116 -4.35 -0.24 -35.42
CA GLY A 1116 -4.11 1.03 -36.10
C GLY A 1116 -3.24 0.99 -37.37
N SER A 1117 -2.80 -0.16 -37.88
CA SER A 1117 -2.05 -0.27 -39.13
C SER A 1117 -2.92 0.08 -40.36
N PRO A 1118 -2.62 1.16 -41.10
CA PRO A 1118 -3.30 1.45 -42.36
C PRO A 1118 -2.93 0.46 -43.47
N GLN A 1119 -1.71 -0.10 -43.45
CA GLN A 1119 -1.26 -1.08 -44.44
C GLN A 1119 -2.05 -2.39 -44.34
N ALA A 1120 -2.25 -2.90 -43.12
CA ALA A 1120 -3.04 -4.10 -42.90
C ALA A 1120 -4.49 -3.93 -43.36
N ARG A 1121 -5.09 -2.76 -43.08
CA ARG A 1121 -6.44 -2.39 -43.54
C ARG A 1121 -6.56 -2.40 -45.07
N GLN A 1122 -5.56 -1.86 -45.78
CA GLN A 1122 -5.53 -1.89 -47.25
C GLN A 1122 -5.38 -3.31 -47.82
N ILE A 1123 -4.68 -4.23 -47.14
CA ILE A 1123 -4.60 -5.63 -47.59
C ILE A 1123 -5.94 -6.34 -47.34
N LEU A 1124 -6.57 -6.17 -46.17
CA LEU A 1124 -7.91 -6.73 -45.89
C LEU A 1124 -8.93 -6.27 -46.94
N GLN A 1125 -8.98 -4.97 -47.23
CA GLN A 1125 -9.88 -4.41 -48.25
C GLN A 1125 -9.67 -5.02 -49.65
N ARG A 1126 -8.43 -5.40 -50.01
CA ARG A 1126 -8.15 -6.12 -51.28
C ARG A 1126 -8.57 -7.58 -51.23
N LEU A 1127 -8.31 -8.29 -50.12
CA LEU A 1127 -8.75 -9.67 -49.91
C LEU A 1127 -10.28 -9.77 -49.91
N GLU A 1128 -10.97 -8.78 -49.36
CA GLU A 1128 -12.43 -8.67 -49.38
C GLU A 1128 -12.95 -8.33 -50.78
N ALA A 1129 -12.32 -7.37 -51.49
CA ALA A 1129 -12.68 -7.02 -52.86
C ALA A 1129 -12.38 -8.12 -53.91
N GLN A 1130 -11.46 -9.04 -53.62
CA GLN A 1130 -11.24 -10.24 -54.45
C GLN A 1130 -12.36 -11.29 -54.29
N ASN A 1131 -13.13 -11.24 -53.20
CA ASN A 1131 -14.23 -12.16 -52.91
C ASN A 1131 -15.63 -11.58 -53.24
N GLN A 1132 -15.69 -10.42 -53.89
CA GLN A 1132 -16.95 -9.79 -54.31
C GLN A 1132 -16.87 -9.36 -55.78
N ASP A 1133 -17.88 -9.71 -56.58
CA ASP A 1133 -17.93 -9.36 -58.00
C ASP A 1133 -17.96 -7.84 -58.23
N ARG A 1134 -16.80 -7.29 -58.59
CA ARG A 1134 -16.52 -5.95 -59.12
C ARG A 1134 -17.46 -4.82 -58.66
N VAL A 1135 -17.04 -4.10 -57.61
CA VAL A 1135 -17.28 -2.64 -57.53
C VAL A 1135 -15.94 -1.92 -57.59
N SER A 1136 -15.75 -1.08 -58.60
CA SER A 1136 -14.52 -0.28 -58.74
C SER A 1136 -14.54 0.88 -57.76
N PHE A 1137 -13.75 0.77 -56.68
CA PHE A 1137 -13.50 1.88 -55.78
C PHE A 1137 -12.28 2.67 -56.29
N ILE A 1138 -12.53 3.77 -56.99
CA ILE A 1138 -11.47 4.76 -57.28
C ILE A 1138 -11.26 5.57 -56.00
N GLU A 1139 -10.26 5.18 -55.20
CA GLU A 1139 -9.82 6.01 -54.08
C GLU A 1139 -9.33 7.38 -54.58
N PRO A 1140 -9.62 8.48 -53.86
CA PRO A 1140 -8.95 9.75 -54.11
C PRO A 1140 -7.47 9.58 -53.74
N VAL A 1141 -6.59 9.59 -54.76
CA VAL A 1141 -5.14 9.48 -54.56
C VAL A 1141 -4.66 10.67 -53.71
N MET A 1142 -4.43 10.40 -52.43
CA MET A 1142 -3.80 11.35 -51.51
C MET A 1142 -2.39 11.66 -52.02
N MET A 1143 -2.24 12.80 -52.70
CA MET A 1143 -0.94 13.33 -53.09
C MET A 1143 -0.15 13.77 -51.85
N ASN A 1144 0.49 12.81 -51.18
CA ASN A 1144 1.51 13.05 -50.16
C ASN A 1144 2.71 13.74 -50.81
N ARG A 1145 2.64 15.06 -50.96
CA ARG A 1145 3.75 15.91 -51.41
C ARG A 1145 4.85 15.88 -50.34
N VAL A 1146 5.86 15.03 -50.56
CA VAL A 1146 7.03 14.87 -49.69
C VAL A 1146 7.67 16.24 -49.40
N ARG A 1147 8.11 16.43 -48.13
CA ARG A 1147 8.75 17.64 -47.58
C ARG A 1147 9.69 18.36 -48.55
N ALA A 1148 9.80 19.68 -48.41
CA ALA A 1148 11.04 20.36 -48.79
C ALA A 1148 12.20 19.79 -47.95
N LEU A 1149 13.28 19.35 -48.62
CA LEU A 1149 14.50 18.82 -47.99
C LEU A 1149 15.74 19.64 -48.40
N SER A 1150 15.52 20.82 -49.00
CA SER A 1150 16.57 21.73 -49.47
C SER A 1150 17.50 22.15 -48.33
N GLY A 1151 18.77 21.78 -48.42
CA GLY A 1151 19.81 22.14 -47.46
C GLY A 1151 20.11 21.10 -46.36
N LYS A 1152 19.36 19.98 -46.27
CA LYS A 1152 19.73 18.88 -45.35
C LYS A 1152 20.83 17.99 -45.97
N PRO A 1153 21.87 17.61 -45.19
CA PRO A 1153 22.79 16.53 -45.54
C PRO A 1153 22.09 15.19 -45.83
N ALA A 1154 22.68 14.38 -46.72
CA ALA A 1154 22.09 13.17 -47.28
C ALA A 1154 21.90 12.05 -46.24
N ASP A 1155 22.85 11.95 -45.31
CA ASP A 1155 22.89 11.09 -44.14
C ASP A 1155 21.74 11.40 -43.15
N LEU A 1156 21.41 12.68 -42.90
CA LEU A 1156 20.25 13.04 -42.08
C LEU A 1156 18.91 12.74 -42.75
N ILE A 1157 18.85 12.81 -44.09
CA ILE A 1157 17.66 12.41 -44.85
C ILE A 1157 17.50 10.88 -44.81
N TYR A 1158 18.62 10.14 -44.81
CA TYR A 1158 18.63 8.68 -44.66
C TYR A 1158 18.17 8.26 -43.25
N LEU A 1159 18.68 8.93 -42.22
CA LEU A 1159 18.29 8.77 -40.83
C LEU A 1159 16.79 9.06 -40.60
N ASP A 1160 16.26 10.15 -41.17
CA ASP A 1160 14.83 10.46 -41.14
C ASP A 1160 14.02 9.26 -41.69
N ALA A 1161 14.46 8.64 -42.79
CA ALA A 1161 13.76 7.50 -43.38
C ALA A 1161 13.83 6.23 -42.51
N LEU A 1162 14.99 5.89 -41.93
CA LEU A 1162 15.12 4.72 -41.06
C LEU A 1162 14.29 4.88 -39.76
N ASN A 1163 14.20 6.10 -39.23
CA ASN A 1163 13.35 6.39 -38.07
C ASN A 1163 11.86 6.16 -38.35
N GLU A 1164 11.32 6.63 -39.48
CA GLU A 1164 9.90 6.37 -39.80
C GLU A 1164 9.65 4.87 -40.08
N TRP A 1165 10.62 4.14 -40.65
CA TRP A 1165 10.54 2.68 -40.76
C TRP A 1165 10.50 1.99 -39.38
N ASN A 1166 11.39 2.37 -38.46
CA ASN A 1166 11.45 1.83 -37.09
C ASN A 1166 10.23 2.24 -36.23
N ARG A 1167 9.37 3.13 -36.74
CA ARG A 1167 8.06 3.51 -36.17
C ARG A 1167 6.87 2.82 -36.88
N GLY A 1168 7.11 2.12 -37.99
CA GLY A 1168 6.09 1.42 -38.78
C GLY A 1168 5.50 2.21 -39.97
N ASP A 1169 5.94 3.44 -40.25
CA ASP A 1169 5.56 4.18 -41.47
C ASP A 1169 6.53 3.87 -42.62
N GLU A 1170 6.43 2.64 -43.09
CA GLU A 1170 7.18 2.10 -44.23
C GLU A 1170 6.98 2.93 -45.52
N VAL A 1171 5.77 3.50 -45.69
CA VAL A 1171 5.40 4.27 -46.88
C VAL A 1171 6.14 5.60 -46.90
N LEU A 1172 6.10 6.36 -45.80
CA LEU A 1172 6.84 7.61 -45.66
C LEU A 1172 8.36 7.37 -45.76
N SER A 1173 8.86 6.30 -45.14
CA SER A 1173 10.27 5.89 -45.25
C SER A 1173 10.69 5.67 -46.71
N ARG A 1174 9.96 4.82 -47.47
CA ARG A 1174 10.25 4.56 -48.89
C ARG A 1174 10.17 5.82 -49.75
N MET A 1175 9.25 6.75 -49.45
CA MET A 1175 9.13 8.03 -50.14
C MET A 1175 10.33 8.96 -49.88
N ILE A 1176 10.86 8.97 -48.65
CA ILE A 1176 12.09 9.72 -48.31
C ILE A 1176 13.31 9.08 -48.99
N LEU A 1177 13.47 7.74 -48.93
CA LEU A 1177 14.56 7.01 -49.58
C LEU A 1177 14.59 7.22 -51.10
N HIS A 1178 13.43 7.17 -51.76
CA HIS A 1178 13.34 7.42 -53.21
C HIS A 1178 13.85 8.83 -53.55
N ARG A 1179 13.33 9.87 -52.87
CA ARG A 1179 13.78 11.26 -53.09
C ARG A 1179 15.27 11.44 -52.78
N LEU A 1180 15.77 10.81 -51.72
CA LEU A 1180 17.18 10.84 -51.35
C LEU A 1180 18.09 10.28 -52.46
N VAL A 1181 17.76 9.11 -53.01
CA VAL A 1181 18.55 8.50 -54.09
C VAL A 1181 18.42 9.28 -55.41
N THR A 1182 17.32 10.02 -55.62
CA THR A 1182 17.20 10.97 -56.75
C THR A 1182 18.01 12.25 -56.55
N GLN A 1183 18.03 12.83 -55.34
CA GLN A 1183 18.72 14.11 -55.06
C GLN A 1183 20.23 13.93 -54.80
N TYR A 1184 20.63 12.80 -54.21
CA TYR A 1184 22.01 12.48 -53.87
C TYR A 1184 22.38 11.08 -54.43
N PRO A 1185 22.45 10.90 -55.77
CA PRO A 1185 22.64 9.59 -56.42
C PRO A 1185 24.00 8.91 -56.14
N ASN A 1186 24.92 9.65 -55.51
CA ASN A 1186 26.23 9.18 -55.04
C ASN A 1186 26.21 8.76 -53.55
N PHE A 1187 25.12 8.97 -52.82
CA PHE A 1187 24.99 8.53 -51.43
C PHE A 1187 24.73 7.01 -51.36
N VAL A 1188 25.83 6.26 -51.40
CA VAL A 1188 25.88 4.78 -51.44
C VAL A 1188 24.98 4.08 -50.40
N PRO A 1189 24.84 4.54 -49.14
CA PRO A 1189 24.06 3.83 -48.13
C PRO A 1189 22.58 3.71 -48.49
N ALA A 1190 21.91 4.85 -48.74
CA ALA A 1190 20.53 4.85 -49.18
C ALA A 1190 20.36 4.18 -50.54
N LYS A 1191 21.34 4.32 -51.45
CA LYS A 1191 21.32 3.65 -52.76
C LYS A 1191 21.27 2.13 -52.63
N ARG A 1192 22.13 1.53 -51.78
CA ARG A 1192 22.15 0.07 -51.52
C ARG A 1192 20.84 -0.42 -50.91
N VAL A 1193 20.32 0.27 -49.89
CA VAL A 1193 19.05 -0.12 -49.25
C VAL A 1193 17.88 0.06 -50.22
N TYR A 1194 17.81 1.17 -50.95
CA TYR A 1194 16.78 1.42 -51.95
C TYR A 1194 16.82 0.42 -53.12
N GLN A 1195 18.01 -0.02 -53.55
CA GLN A 1195 18.15 -1.09 -54.55
C GLN A 1195 17.60 -2.43 -54.02
N LYS A 1196 17.98 -2.86 -52.81
CA LYS A 1196 17.40 -4.06 -52.17
C LYS A 1196 15.87 -3.97 -52.01
N LEU A 1197 15.36 -2.79 -51.67
CA LEU A 1197 13.92 -2.50 -51.55
C LEU A 1197 13.16 -2.52 -52.89
N ILE A 1198 13.84 -2.33 -54.03
CA ILE A 1198 13.30 -2.52 -55.39
C ILE A 1198 13.40 -3.98 -55.83
N GLU A 1199 14.53 -4.64 -55.56
CA GLU A 1199 14.77 -6.04 -55.93
C GLU A 1199 13.76 -6.98 -55.27
N ALA A 1200 13.43 -6.76 -54.00
CA ALA A 1200 12.33 -7.45 -53.32
C ALA A 1200 10.98 -7.28 -54.06
N LYS A 1201 10.69 -6.07 -54.56
CA LYS A 1201 9.44 -5.77 -55.29
C LYS A 1201 9.39 -6.34 -56.71
N ARG A 1202 10.54 -6.75 -57.29
CA ARG A 1202 10.57 -7.50 -58.55
C ARG A 1202 10.23 -8.98 -58.37
N LEU A 1203 10.33 -9.51 -57.14
CA LEU A 1203 9.98 -10.90 -56.82
C LEU A 1203 8.53 -11.05 -56.32
N SER A 1204 7.88 -9.96 -55.88
CA SER A 1204 6.49 -9.97 -55.37
C SER A 1204 5.42 -9.62 -56.41
N ASN A 1205 5.70 -9.76 -57.71
CA ASN A 1205 4.84 -9.31 -58.81
C ASN A 1205 4.38 -10.49 -59.70
N TYR A 1206 3.69 -11.49 -59.12
CA TYR A 1206 3.00 -12.53 -59.88
C TYR A 1206 1.64 -12.91 -59.26
N SER A 1207 0.66 -13.05 -60.16
CA SER A 1207 -0.74 -13.53 -59.96
C SER A 1207 -1.49 -12.96 -58.74
#